data_AF-A0A132C8D5-F1
#
_entry.id   AF-A0A132C8D5-F1
#
_cell.length_a   1.000
_cell.length_b   1.000
_cell.length_c   1.000
_cell.angle_alpha   90.00
_cell.angle_beta   90.00
_cell.angle_gamma   90.00
#
_symmetry.space_group_name_H-M   'P 1'
#
loop_
_entity.id
_entity.type
_entity.pdbx_description
1 polymer ?
#
loop_
_entity_poly.entity_id
_entity_poly.type
_entity_poly.pdbx_seq_one_letter_code
_entity_poly.pdbx_strand_id
1 'polypeptide(L)'
;MAETNNDYRVHAQGAGVTISDRPDARNVQLPGDLPGIVIFIHGVNDPGAVYSVVEQGLCQGLNERLSRTDLKEGSYGALYQRAKTQKNPSKRQAEILSDPDMYLYQRAELPNITKSFFIPFYWGLRADNRDIAKLNNPGIIKSRVADDRGNLMTRGQYQDVNGNRLDAHFAKAGGFFANATNNIPQMYGRGFEPDLKTRLVMRNAVAGNSVFAGKAPDRRYFVLAATRLANLIKTIRTIQPKALASEHGIDPRHETITVLGHSQGTIITLLAQAILKQQGQRCVDCIIMVDTPYSLYATEDDGNQTGHGKLKTLIDIVNVVTSEPHTVPDLADLLITAEQSSGRAGANWSKTCGKRLDKNGKNWVTFDERDNRGKVYLYFCPEDTVVGLKKVRGIGTFGVPDEVPADGSAAKHGKTMQAMTALAPKRFHQRVWTRMERDDNGNGKFKKVLVGTSPARVPVRDRFERLTPGPDTDGTMLGTVLESSKNAALQASFTRNDIRFINGEELKPPCEPDLYGGEIKKGGPRPGHADVAGMMTPDDVTKDVSLGNQYASFKWITVETTRNPLASIESYKTAFNQGKAIDGQSQNWRVVPDTSATSMIKNALLPIVPPQYLIQREQTPNEARLDMQQNPDAREPNNYHSGVLHSTENHRWVTAMDVAIGQAVTLDDPVWRELLILMADWKMVPASLAKIKKNANYDRLDSKMQDFIQACSDYYMYGIFPDAHVSSTPPPLVTSELTSAAIAAQEKAQAEYYKQEAQKAQMMYGNKTLGEVFQGMPR
;
A
#
# COMPACT_ATOMS: atom_id res chain seq x y z
N MET A 1 -30.45 -40.03 24.78
CA MET A 1 -30.20 -38.75 24.09
C MET A 1 -29.35 -37.91 25.01
N ALA A 2 -28.07 -37.77 24.69
CA ALA A 2 -27.14 -36.87 25.36
C ALA A 2 -26.50 -36.04 24.24
N GLU A 3 -26.73 -34.73 24.29
CA GLU A 3 -26.10 -33.76 23.41
C GLU A 3 -24.62 -33.66 23.77
N THR A 4 -23.76 -34.22 22.93
CA THR A 4 -22.31 -34.12 23.01
C THR A 4 -21.84 -33.06 22.02
N ASN A 5 -21.85 -31.80 22.43
CA ASN A 5 -21.37 -30.69 21.62
C ASN A 5 -19.82 -30.76 21.58
N ASN A 6 -19.30 -31.25 20.45
CA ASN A 6 -17.95 -31.79 20.26
C ASN A 6 -16.95 -30.79 19.67
N ASP A 7 -17.00 -29.51 20.05
CA ASP A 7 -16.02 -28.52 19.56
C ASP A 7 -14.74 -28.48 20.41
N TYR A 8 -14.14 -29.65 20.60
CA TYR A 8 -12.78 -29.84 21.07
C TYR A 8 -11.81 -29.68 19.91
N ARG A 9 -10.75 -28.89 20.11
CA ARG A 9 -9.59 -28.93 19.22
C ARG A 9 -8.73 -30.12 19.62
N VAL A 10 -8.95 -31.25 18.96
CA VAL A 10 -8.08 -32.42 19.03
C VAL A 10 -6.73 -32.02 18.44
N HIS A 11 -5.70 -31.88 19.27
CA HIS A 11 -4.35 -31.57 18.80
C HIS A 11 -3.71 -32.76 18.06
N ALA A 12 -4.07 -34.00 18.46
CA ALA A 12 -3.93 -35.24 17.67
C ALA A 12 -4.94 -36.30 18.13
N GLN A 13 -5.46 -37.08 17.19
CA GLN A 13 -6.16 -38.35 17.45
C GLN A 13 -5.81 -39.33 16.32
N GLY A 14 -5.50 -40.57 16.69
CA GLY A 14 -5.27 -41.64 15.74
C GLY A 14 -6.16 -42.83 16.07
N ALA A 15 -6.96 -43.29 15.11
CA ALA A 15 -7.63 -44.58 15.21
C ALA A 15 -6.60 -45.69 14.90
N GLY A 16 -6.14 -46.38 15.94
CA GLY A 16 -5.47 -47.67 15.81
C GLY A 16 -6.51 -48.78 15.77
N VAL A 17 -6.31 -49.76 14.90
CA VAL A 17 -6.88 -51.09 15.15
C VAL A 17 -6.41 -51.49 16.55
N THR A 18 -7.33 -51.68 17.49
CA THR A 18 -7.04 -52.25 18.80
C THR A 18 -6.65 -53.70 18.58
N ILE A 19 -5.36 -53.92 18.31
CA ILE A 19 -4.76 -55.25 18.35
C ILE A 19 -4.23 -55.39 19.78
N SER A 20 -4.80 -56.32 20.55
CA SER A 20 -4.24 -56.75 21.83
C SER A 20 -2.78 -57.19 21.62
N ASP A 21 -1.88 -56.91 22.58
CA ASP A 21 -0.45 -57.29 22.56
C ASP A 21 0.47 -56.56 21.56
N ARG A 22 0.35 -55.23 21.45
CA ARG A 22 1.40 -54.45 20.77
C ARG A 22 2.60 -54.18 21.70
N PRO A 23 3.85 -54.44 21.27
CA PRO A 23 5.03 -54.18 22.09
C PRO A 23 5.35 -52.69 22.28
N ASP A 24 4.93 -51.82 21.35
CA ASP A 24 5.31 -50.40 21.34
C ASP A 24 4.12 -49.43 21.11
N ALA A 25 4.29 -48.18 21.57
CA ALA A 25 3.35 -47.08 21.35
C ALA A 25 3.26 -46.67 19.87
N ARG A 26 2.06 -46.28 19.40
CA ARG A 26 1.86 -45.75 18.04
C ARG A 26 2.10 -44.24 18.01
N ASN A 27 3.14 -43.82 17.31
CA ASN A 27 3.40 -42.40 17.07
C ASN A 27 2.31 -41.78 16.18
N VAL A 28 1.80 -40.61 16.56
CA VAL A 28 0.87 -39.79 15.77
C VAL A 28 1.60 -38.51 15.35
N GLN A 29 1.51 -38.15 14.07
CA GLN A 29 2.15 -36.94 13.56
C GLN A 29 1.33 -35.70 13.97
N LEU A 30 1.95 -34.82 14.76
CA LEU A 30 1.41 -33.52 15.13
C LEU A 30 1.90 -32.45 14.15
N PRO A 31 1.03 -31.64 13.53
CA PRO A 31 1.47 -30.49 12.75
C PRO A 31 2.19 -29.49 13.66
N GLY A 32 3.36 -28.99 13.24
CA GLY A 32 4.08 -28.00 14.04
C GLY A 32 3.38 -26.64 14.09
N ASP A 33 3.30 -26.01 15.25
CA ASP A 33 2.65 -24.70 15.45
C ASP A 33 3.36 -23.59 14.65
N LEU A 34 2.65 -22.51 14.34
CA LEU A 34 3.17 -21.37 13.60
C LEU A 34 4.17 -20.55 14.45
N PRO A 35 5.26 -20.03 13.85
CA PRO A 35 6.37 -19.43 14.59
C PRO A 35 6.19 -17.91 14.84
N GLY A 36 4.97 -17.42 15.01
CA GLY A 36 4.63 -16.00 15.09
C GLY A 36 3.61 -15.58 14.02
N ILE A 37 3.21 -14.31 14.04
CA ILE A 37 2.21 -13.72 13.13
C ILE A 37 2.87 -12.58 12.35
N VAL A 38 2.68 -12.55 11.02
CA VAL A 38 3.05 -11.40 10.18
C VAL A 38 1.79 -10.79 9.58
N ILE A 39 1.51 -9.54 9.93
CA ILE A 39 0.47 -8.74 9.29
C ILE A 39 1.15 -7.89 8.22
N PHE A 40 0.70 -7.98 6.98
CA PHE A 40 1.23 -7.18 5.88
C PHE A 40 0.22 -6.15 5.42
N ILE A 41 0.63 -4.89 5.41
CA ILE A 41 -0.17 -3.75 4.95
C ILE A 41 0.56 -3.01 3.84
N HIS A 42 -0.06 -2.97 2.66
CA HIS A 42 0.50 -2.28 1.50
C HIS A 42 0.12 -0.79 1.45
N GLY A 43 0.66 -0.08 0.46
CA GLY A 43 0.46 1.34 0.20
C GLY A 43 -0.86 1.74 -0.46
N VAL A 44 -0.87 2.98 -0.97
CA VAL A 44 -1.99 3.58 -1.70
C VAL A 44 -2.17 2.98 -3.08
N ASN A 45 -3.37 3.12 -3.67
CA ASN A 45 -3.65 2.74 -5.05
C ASN A 45 -3.37 1.27 -5.40
N ASP A 46 -3.41 0.36 -4.41
CA ASP A 46 -3.05 -1.04 -4.61
C ASP A 46 -4.07 -1.98 -3.92
N PRO A 47 -4.74 -2.87 -4.67
CA PRO A 47 -5.63 -3.90 -4.12
C PRO A 47 -4.93 -5.16 -3.59
N GLY A 48 -3.61 -5.31 -3.77
CA GLY A 48 -2.81 -6.38 -3.17
C GLY A 48 -1.73 -6.99 -4.04
N ALA A 49 -1.13 -6.23 -4.97
CA ALA A 49 -0.32 -6.77 -6.07
C ALA A 49 0.89 -7.63 -5.64
N VAL A 50 1.51 -7.31 -4.50
CA VAL A 50 2.73 -7.99 -4.03
C VAL A 50 2.50 -9.02 -2.92
N TYR A 51 1.27 -9.21 -2.46
CA TYR A 51 0.99 -10.04 -1.28
C TYR A 51 1.42 -11.50 -1.49
N SER A 52 1.21 -12.05 -2.68
CA SER A 52 1.62 -13.40 -3.03
C SER A 52 3.13 -13.59 -2.98
N VAL A 53 3.89 -12.62 -3.52
CA VAL A 53 5.35 -12.62 -3.55
C VAL A 53 5.93 -12.55 -2.14
N VAL A 54 5.37 -11.65 -1.32
CA VAL A 54 5.79 -11.46 0.08
C VAL A 54 5.49 -12.72 0.91
N GLU A 55 4.26 -13.25 0.85
CA GLU A 55 3.87 -14.43 1.62
C GLU A 55 4.70 -15.66 1.22
N GLN A 56 4.88 -15.89 -0.08
CA GLN A 56 5.68 -16.99 -0.59
C GLN A 56 7.13 -16.91 -0.09
N GLY A 57 7.76 -15.74 -0.20
CA GLY A 57 9.15 -15.57 0.20
C GLY A 57 9.33 -15.69 1.71
N LEU A 58 8.38 -15.17 2.49
CA LEU A 58 8.36 -15.34 3.95
C LEU A 58 8.17 -16.80 4.37
N CYS A 59 7.26 -17.56 3.74
CA CYS A 59 7.09 -18.99 4.03
C CYS A 59 8.35 -19.79 3.69
N GLN A 60 8.99 -19.55 2.54
CA GLN A 60 10.26 -20.19 2.18
C GLN A 60 11.38 -19.81 3.15
N GLY A 61 11.51 -18.52 3.47
CA GLY A 61 12.55 -18.01 4.35
C GLY A 61 12.42 -18.51 5.78
N LEU A 62 11.21 -18.57 6.35
CA LEU A 62 11.01 -19.11 7.71
C LEU A 62 11.15 -20.63 7.76
N ASN A 63 10.79 -21.35 6.70
CA ASN A 63 11.14 -22.77 6.59
C ASN A 63 12.65 -22.95 6.72
N GLU A 64 13.43 -22.19 5.96
CA GLU A 64 14.89 -22.27 6.01
C GLU A 64 15.51 -21.76 7.31
N ARG A 65 15.02 -20.64 7.85
CA ARG A 65 15.48 -20.06 9.11
C ARG A 65 15.23 -21.00 10.28
N LEU A 66 14.06 -21.63 10.35
CA LEU A 66 13.62 -22.40 11.50
C LEU A 66 13.79 -23.91 11.32
N SER A 67 14.55 -24.36 10.32
CA SER A 67 14.74 -25.78 10.01
C SER A 67 13.42 -26.55 9.82
N ARG A 68 12.49 -25.95 9.06
CA ARG A 68 11.16 -26.45 8.73
C ARG A 68 10.96 -26.58 7.22
N THR A 69 9.90 -27.26 6.81
CA THR A 69 9.56 -27.47 5.38
C THR A 69 8.05 -27.38 5.10
N ASP A 70 7.25 -27.19 6.15
CA ASP A 70 5.81 -27.34 6.15
C ASP A 70 5.05 -26.02 5.98
N LEU A 71 5.71 -24.86 6.14
CA LEU A 71 5.06 -23.57 5.92
C LEU A 71 4.77 -23.36 4.43
N LYS A 72 3.54 -22.98 4.11
CA LYS A 72 3.03 -22.85 2.74
C LYS A 72 2.05 -21.69 2.63
N GLU A 73 2.22 -20.89 1.60
CA GLU A 73 1.43 -19.70 1.29
C GLU A 73 -0.04 -20.01 0.94
N GLY A 74 -0.88 -18.99 1.02
CA GLY A 74 -2.21 -18.99 0.43
C GLY A 74 -2.18 -18.86 -1.10
N SER A 75 -3.30 -19.17 -1.73
CA SER A 75 -3.49 -18.85 -3.16
C SER A 75 -3.99 -17.41 -3.33
N TYR A 76 -3.62 -16.77 -4.43
CA TYR A 76 -4.06 -15.40 -4.76
C TYR A 76 -4.66 -15.37 -6.16
N GLY A 77 -5.80 -14.69 -6.30
CA GLY A 77 -6.44 -14.46 -7.60
C GLY A 77 -6.96 -15.72 -8.28
N ALA A 78 -7.08 -16.84 -7.57
CA ALA A 78 -7.38 -18.14 -8.18
C ALA A 78 -8.69 -18.16 -8.99
N LEU A 79 -9.72 -17.48 -8.49
CA LEU A 79 -11.00 -17.32 -9.20
C LEU A 79 -10.85 -16.47 -10.47
N TYR A 80 -10.09 -15.39 -10.38
CA TYR A 80 -9.82 -14.48 -11.50
C TYR A 80 -9.03 -15.19 -12.61
N GLN A 81 -7.94 -15.87 -12.26
CA GLN A 81 -7.13 -16.62 -13.22
C GLN A 81 -7.92 -17.76 -13.87
N ARG A 82 -8.75 -18.48 -13.10
CA ARG A 82 -9.64 -19.52 -13.65
C ARG A 82 -10.65 -18.94 -14.63
N ALA A 83 -11.22 -17.77 -14.35
CA ALA A 83 -12.15 -17.11 -15.25
C ALA A 83 -11.45 -16.66 -16.55
N LYS A 84 -10.22 -16.14 -16.45
CA LYS A 84 -9.44 -15.62 -17.57
C LYS A 84 -9.03 -16.70 -18.60
N THR A 85 -8.92 -17.95 -18.17
CA THR A 85 -8.58 -19.08 -19.06
C THR A 85 -9.79 -19.68 -19.79
N GLN A 86 -11.03 -19.30 -19.47
CA GLN A 86 -12.22 -19.83 -20.14
C GLN A 86 -12.44 -19.15 -21.49
N LYS A 87 -12.67 -19.95 -22.54
CA LYS A 87 -13.04 -19.44 -23.87
C LYS A 87 -14.41 -18.74 -23.87
N ASN A 88 -15.37 -19.35 -23.17
CA ASN A 88 -16.74 -18.83 -23.03
C ASN A 88 -17.08 -18.73 -21.54
N PRO A 89 -16.77 -17.61 -20.87
CA PRO A 89 -17.03 -17.47 -19.44
C PRO A 89 -18.54 -17.47 -19.16
N SER A 90 -18.95 -18.20 -18.12
CA SER A 90 -20.29 -18.07 -17.53
C SER A 90 -20.53 -16.64 -17.03
N LYS A 91 -21.79 -16.27 -16.78
CA LYS A 91 -22.14 -14.95 -16.22
C LYS A 91 -21.32 -14.61 -14.97
N ARG A 92 -21.18 -15.56 -14.04
CA ARG A 92 -20.38 -15.37 -12.81
C ARG A 92 -18.89 -15.15 -13.10
N GLN A 93 -18.34 -15.86 -14.08
CA GLN A 93 -16.94 -15.67 -14.49
C GLN A 93 -16.73 -14.32 -15.18
N ALA A 94 -17.70 -13.86 -15.97
CA ALA A 94 -17.67 -12.53 -16.57
C ALA A 94 -17.72 -11.43 -15.49
N GLU A 95 -18.56 -11.57 -14.46
CA GLU A 95 -18.60 -10.66 -13.30
C GLU A 95 -17.25 -10.60 -12.56
N ILE A 96 -16.59 -11.75 -12.38
CA ILE A 96 -15.25 -11.81 -11.76
C ILE A 96 -14.21 -11.07 -12.61
N LEU A 97 -14.24 -11.24 -13.93
CA LEU A 97 -13.31 -10.57 -14.84
C LEU A 97 -13.53 -9.07 -14.94
N SER A 98 -14.77 -8.60 -14.75
CA SER A 98 -15.09 -7.16 -14.74
C SER A 98 -14.71 -6.43 -13.45
N ASP A 99 -14.32 -7.15 -12.40
CA ASP A 99 -13.98 -6.58 -11.09
C ASP A 99 -12.59 -7.02 -10.62
N PRO A 100 -11.52 -6.63 -11.34
CA PRO A 100 -10.16 -7.01 -10.97
C PRO A 100 -9.75 -6.45 -9.59
N ASP A 101 -10.26 -5.29 -9.16
CA ASP A 101 -9.99 -4.73 -7.83
C ASP A 101 -10.41 -5.66 -6.68
N MET A 102 -11.51 -6.41 -6.85
CA MET A 102 -11.95 -7.41 -5.88
C MET A 102 -11.21 -8.73 -6.02
N TYR A 103 -11.06 -9.24 -7.25
CA TYR A 103 -10.72 -10.65 -7.49
C TYR A 103 -9.28 -10.92 -7.92
N LEU A 104 -8.56 -9.96 -8.52
CA LEU A 104 -7.22 -10.21 -9.09
C LEU A 104 -6.20 -10.66 -8.03
N TYR A 105 -6.25 -10.05 -6.84
CA TYR A 105 -5.35 -10.34 -5.73
C TYR A 105 -6.09 -10.88 -4.49
N GLN A 106 -7.29 -11.41 -4.68
CA GLN A 106 -8.05 -12.02 -3.59
C GLN A 106 -7.30 -13.24 -3.05
N ARG A 107 -6.97 -13.22 -1.76
CA ARG A 107 -6.36 -14.37 -1.07
C ARG A 107 -7.41 -15.44 -0.77
N ALA A 108 -7.04 -16.71 -0.93
CA ALA A 108 -7.83 -17.86 -0.52
C ALA A 108 -6.94 -18.96 0.09
N GLU A 109 -7.41 -19.56 1.17
CA GLU A 109 -6.80 -20.74 1.81
C GLU A 109 -7.00 -21.97 0.91
N LEU A 110 -5.95 -22.79 0.75
CA LEU A 110 -6.03 -24.09 0.10
C LEU A 110 -6.17 -25.17 1.18
N PRO A 111 -7.30 -25.90 1.26
CA PRO A 111 -7.52 -26.90 2.29
C PRO A 111 -6.38 -27.93 2.35
N ASN A 112 -5.88 -28.21 3.56
CA ASN A 112 -4.78 -29.15 3.84
C ASN A 112 -3.43 -28.80 3.17
N ILE A 113 -3.31 -27.65 2.51
CA ILE A 113 -2.07 -27.21 1.86
C ILE A 113 -1.55 -25.93 2.50
N THR A 114 -2.40 -24.90 2.65
CA THR A 114 -1.97 -23.63 3.20
C THR A 114 -1.66 -23.77 4.70
N LYS A 115 -0.46 -23.34 5.07
CA LYS A 115 0.04 -23.27 6.45
C LYS A 115 0.92 -22.05 6.58
N SER A 116 0.27 -20.90 6.73
CA SER A 116 0.93 -19.61 6.62
C SER A 116 0.75 -18.80 7.90
N PHE A 117 1.77 -18.08 8.35
CA PHE A 117 1.66 -17.15 9.49
C PHE A 117 1.23 -15.74 9.06
N PHE A 118 0.89 -15.59 7.79
CA PHE A 118 0.67 -14.31 7.12
C PHE A 118 -0.80 -13.90 7.13
N ILE A 119 -1.08 -12.66 7.55
CA ILE A 119 -2.40 -12.02 7.46
C ILE A 119 -2.30 -10.87 6.46
N PRO A 120 -3.00 -10.93 5.31
CA PRO A 120 -3.09 -9.80 4.41
C PRO A 120 -4.03 -8.72 4.99
N PHE A 121 -3.54 -7.50 5.18
CA PHE A 121 -4.36 -6.40 5.69
C PHE A 121 -4.75 -5.42 4.57
N TYR A 122 -5.98 -5.56 4.09
CA TYR A 122 -6.53 -4.68 3.06
C TYR A 122 -7.22 -3.47 3.68
N TRP A 123 -7.09 -2.32 3.03
CA TRP A 123 -7.71 -1.06 3.45
C TRP A 123 -7.99 -0.18 2.24
N GLY A 124 -8.75 0.89 2.42
CA GLY A 124 -9.01 1.85 1.36
C GLY A 124 -10.09 2.88 1.71
N LEU A 125 -10.51 3.58 0.67
CA LEU A 125 -11.54 4.61 0.72
C LEU A 125 -12.81 4.07 0.05
N ARG A 126 -13.96 4.16 0.71
CA ARG A 126 -15.26 4.12 0.05
C ARG A 126 -15.76 5.55 -0.08
N ALA A 127 -16.06 5.98 -1.31
CA ALA A 127 -16.55 7.34 -1.55
C ALA A 127 -17.88 7.58 -0.81
N ASP A 128 -18.16 8.81 -0.42
CA ASP A 128 -19.51 9.17 0.03
C ASP A 128 -20.46 9.09 -1.18
N ASN A 129 -21.70 8.61 -0.98
CA ASN A 129 -22.66 8.50 -2.07
C ASN A 129 -23.03 9.85 -2.72
N ARG A 130 -22.80 10.97 -2.01
CA ARG A 130 -22.96 12.34 -2.51
C ARG A 130 -21.83 12.75 -3.47
N ASP A 131 -20.66 12.14 -3.30
CA ASP A 131 -19.47 12.41 -4.10
C ASP A 131 -19.35 11.49 -5.32
N ILE A 132 -20.20 10.46 -5.45
CA ILE A 132 -20.29 9.66 -6.68
C ILE A 132 -20.89 10.53 -7.79
N ALA A 133 -20.22 10.58 -8.95
CA ALA A 133 -20.71 11.35 -10.09
C ALA A 133 -21.97 10.70 -10.67
N LYS A 134 -23.01 11.51 -10.88
CA LYS A 134 -24.32 11.07 -11.41
C LYS A 134 -24.79 11.99 -12.52
N LEU A 135 -25.74 11.56 -13.34
CA LEU A 135 -26.32 12.39 -14.41
C LEU A 135 -26.83 13.75 -13.90
N ASN A 136 -27.44 13.77 -12.71
CA ASN A 136 -27.95 14.99 -12.06
C ASN A 136 -26.91 15.74 -11.23
N ASN A 137 -25.75 15.14 -10.96
CA ASN A 137 -24.61 15.76 -10.30
C ASN A 137 -23.31 15.28 -10.94
N PRO A 138 -23.00 15.75 -12.16
CA PRO A 138 -21.89 15.20 -12.94
C PRO A 138 -20.52 15.66 -12.45
N GLY A 139 -20.46 16.66 -11.56
CA GLY A 139 -19.20 17.29 -11.17
C GLY A 139 -18.39 17.75 -12.39
N ILE A 140 -17.10 17.43 -12.41
CA ILE A 140 -16.19 17.77 -13.53
C ILE A 140 -16.14 16.70 -14.63
N ILE A 141 -16.92 15.62 -14.51
CA ILE A 141 -16.85 14.49 -15.44
C ILE A 141 -17.31 14.96 -16.82
N LYS A 142 -16.57 14.59 -17.87
CA LYS A 142 -16.97 14.85 -19.27
C LYS A 142 -17.93 13.80 -19.82
N SER A 143 -17.69 12.52 -19.48
CA SER A 143 -18.56 11.42 -19.90
C SER A 143 -19.97 11.58 -19.34
N ARG A 144 -20.97 11.21 -20.15
CA ARG A 144 -22.38 11.13 -19.75
C ARG A 144 -22.93 9.72 -19.90
N VAL A 145 -22.05 8.73 -20.12
CA VAL A 145 -22.42 7.32 -20.05
C VAL A 145 -22.71 6.98 -18.60
N ALA A 146 -23.84 6.36 -18.34
CA ALA A 146 -24.30 6.02 -17.00
C ALA A 146 -24.83 4.59 -16.92
N ASP A 147 -24.83 4.01 -15.72
CA ASP A 147 -25.55 2.78 -15.42
C ASP A 147 -27.08 3.03 -15.34
N ASP A 148 -27.83 1.98 -15.04
CA ASP A 148 -29.29 2.02 -14.86
C ASP A 148 -29.73 2.93 -13.70
N ARG A 149 -28.83 3.22 -12.75
CA ARG A 149 -29.04 4.10 -11.60
C ARG A 149 -28.54 5.52 -11.84
N GLY A 150 -28.02 5.82 -13.03
CA GLY A 150 -27.54 7.14 -13.41
C GLY A 150 -26.14 7.49 -12.88
N ASN A 151 -25.36 6.53 -12.37
CA ASN A 151 -23.97 6.72 -11.97
C ASN A 151 -23.07 6.82 -13.20
N LEU A 152 -22.25 7.87 -13.26
CA LEU A 152 -21.43 8.16 -14.42
C LEU A 152 -20.19 7.28 -14.50
N MET A 153 -19.84 6.91 -15.73
CA MET A 153 -18.66 6.13 -16.05
C MET A 153 -17.83 6.81 -17.13
N THR A 154 -16.50 6.80 -16.96
CA THR A 154 -15.52 7.12 -18.01
C THR A 154 -14.93 5.81 -18.50
N ARG A 155 -15.17 5.45 -19.77
CA ARG A 155 -14.66 4.22 -20.40
C ARG A 155 -14.95 2.94 -19.58
N GLY A 156 -16.16 2.86 -19.03
CA GLY A 156 -16.63 1.73 -18.22
C GLY A 156 -16.25 1.81 -16.74
N GLN A 157 -15.54 2.85 -16.32
CA GLN A 157 -15.04 2.99 -14.94
C GLN A 157 -15.81 4.07 -14.19
N TYR A 158 -16.34 3.75 -13.00
CA TYR A 158 -17.06 4.70 -12.17
C TYR A 158 -16.18 5.87 -11.73
N GLN A 159 -16.82 7.00 -11.46
CA GLN A 159 -16.13 8.26 -11.15
C GLN A 159 -16.75 8.92 -9.92
N ASP A 160 -15.91 9.61 -9.14
CA ASP A 160 -16.39 10.65 -8.23
C ASP A 160 -16.62 11.98 -8.97
N VAL A 161 -17.25 12.95 -8.32
CA VAL A 161 -17.52 14.29 -8.89
C VAL A 161 -16.25 15.08 -9.25
N ASN A 162 -15.08 14.63 -8.81
CA ASN A 162 -13.78 15.26 -9.02
C ASN A 162 -12.93 14.55 -10.09
N GLY A 163 -13.47 13.54 -10.79
CA GLY A 163 -12.73 12.82 -11.84
C GLY A 163 -11.84 11.69 -11.35
N ASN A 164 -11.90 11.33 -10.06
CA ASN A 164 -11.14 10.19 -9.57
C ASN A 164 -11.89 8.89 -9.89
N ARG A 165 -11.16 7.89 -10.41
CA ARG A 165 -11.72 6.56 -10.70
C ARG A 165 -12.07 5.82 -9.41
N LEU A 166 -13.29 5.28 -9.38
CA LEU A 166 -13.78 4.36 -8.37
C LEU A 166 -13.97 2.96 -8.97
N ASP A 167 -13.82 1.92 -8.15
CA ASP A 167 -14.10 0.54 -8.53
C ASP A 167 -15.62 0.25 -8.63
N ALA A 168 -15.97 -1.00 -8.94
CA ALA A 168 -17.35 -1.47 -9.05
C ALA A 168 -18.19 -1.32 -7.76
N HIS A 169 -17.54 -1.10 -6.61
CA HIS A 169 -18.15 -0.88 -5.30
C HIS A 169 -18.09 0.58 -4.87
N PHE A 170 -17.76 1.50 -5.78
CA PHE A 170 -17.52 2.93 -5.53
C PHE A 170 -16.38 3.19 -4.53
N ALA A 171 -15.44 2.26 -4.46
CA ALA A 171 -14.31 2.26 -3.57
C ALA A 171 -12.98 2.47 -4.32
N LYS A 172 -11.92 2.67 -3.53
CA LYS A 172 -10.54 2.73 -3.99
C LYS A 172 -9.66 2.02 -2.97
N ALA A 173 -9.16 0.84 -3.32
CA ALA A 173 -8.20 0.11 -2.50
C ALA A 173 -6.91 0.95 -2.30
N GLY A 174 -6.43 1.01 -1.05
CA GLY A 174 -5.36 1.90 -0.60
C GLY A 174 -5.69 3.40 -0.67
N GLY A 175 -6.87 3.80 -1.15
CA GLY A 175 -7.21 5.20 -1.44
C GLY A 175 -6.42 5.80 -2.60
N PHE A 176 -6.59 7.11 -2.81
CA PHE A 176 -5.98 7.79 -3.96
C PHE A 176 -4.50 8.09 -3.74
N PHE A 177 -3.70 7.88 -4.79
CA PHE A 177 -2.27 8.17 -4.79
C PHE A 177 -1.96 9.60 -4.34
N ALA A 178 -2.64 10.59 -4.91
CA ALA A 178 -2.44 12.00 -4.58
C ALA A 178 -2.82 12.36 -3.13
N ASN A 179 -3.59 11.51 -2.44
CA ASN A 179 -4.05 11.76 -1.09
C ASN A 179 -3.10 11.25 0.00
N ALA A 180 -2.02 10.56 -0.39
CA ALA A 180 -0.97 10.09 0.52
C ALA A 180 -0.39 11.23 1.37
N THR A 181 0.17 10.87 2.52
CA THR A 181 0.75 11.80 3.49
C THR A 181 2.16 11.35 3.87
N ASN A 182 2.94 12.27 4.42
CA ASN A 182 4.28 11.97 4.96
C ASN A 182 4.36 12.14 6.49
N ASN A 183 3.22 12.28 7.16
CA ASN A 183 3.10 12.45 8.60
C ASN A 183 1.71 12.03 9.09
N ILE A 184 1.60 11.72 10.39
CA ILE A 184 0.36 11.27 11.02
C ILE A 184 -0.67 12.41 11.17
N PRO A 185 -0.34 13.63 11.64
CA PRO A 185 -1.32 14.70 11.80
C PRO A 185 -2.16 14.98 10.55
N GLN A 186 -1.54 14.91 9.36
CA GLN A 186 -2.23 15.13 8.09
C GLN A 186 -3.32 14.08 7.80
N MET A 187 -3.28 12.89 8.40
CA MET A 187 -4.34 11.87 8.27
C MET A 187 -5.68 12.32 8.87
N TYR A 188 -5.66 13.29 9.78
CA TYR A 188 -6.83 13.83 10.46
C TYR A 188 -7.42 15.07 9.77
N GLY A 189 -6.84 15.47 8.62
CA GLY A 189 -7.22 16.68 7.92
C GLY A 189 -7.86 16.43 6.56
N ARG A 190 -8.13 17.56 5.88
CA ARG A 190 -8.65 17.58 4.51
C ARG A 190 -7.79 16.76 3.55
N GLY A 191 -8.41 16.30 2.46
CA GLY A 191 -7.73 15.66 1.34
C GLY A 191 -6.85 16.59 0.53
N PHE A 192 -6.10 15.99 -0.40
CA PHE A 192 -5.32 16.71 -1.42
C PHE A 192 -6.20 17.60 -2.30
N GLU A 193 -5.71 18.81 -2.59
CA GLU A 193 -6.35 19.74 -3.52
C GLU A 193 -5.36 20.19 -4.60
N PRO A 194 -5.62 19.90 -5.89
CA PRO A 194 -4.68 20.22 -6.94
C PRO A 194 -4.62 21.73 -7.18
N ASP A 195 -3.40 22.27 -7.22
CA ASP A 195 -3.15 23.65 -7.63
C ASP A 195 -3.35 23.85 -9.15
N LEU A 196 -3.28 25.09 -9.63
CA LEU A 196 -3.48 25.40 -11.06
C LEU A 196 -2.48 24.66 -11.98
N LYS A 197 -1.23 24.49 -11.52
CA LYS A 197 -0.18 23.80 -12.30
C LYS A 197 -0.50 22.31 -12.37
N THR A 198 -0.84 21.68 -11.25
CA THR A 198 -1.27 20.27 -11.22
C THR A 198 -2.48 20.04 -12.11
N ARG A 199 -3.50 20.92 -12.06
CA ARG A 199 -4.67 20.83 -12.94
C ARG A 199 -4.29 20.91 -14.42
N LEU A 200 -3.35 21.78 -14.78
CA LEU A 200 -2.88 21.90 -16.16
C LEU A 200 -2.11 20.64 -16.62
N VAL A 201 -1.24 20.10 -15.77
CA VAL A 201 -0.50 18.85 -16.04
C VAL A 201 -1.46 17.68 -16.28
N MET A 202 -2.47 17.52 -15.41
CA MET A 202 -3.48 16.46 -15.55
C MET A 202 -4.32 16.64 -16.82
N ARG A 203 -4.80 17.86 -17.10
CA ARG A 203 -5.62 18.15 -18.29
C ARG A 203 -4.90 17.89 -19.61
N ASN A 204 -3.58 18.07 -19.62
CA ASN A 204 -2.73 17.87 -20.79
C ASN A 204 -2.11 16.46 -20.86
N ALA A 205 -2.53 15.52 -19.99
CA ALA A 205 -2.04 14.14 -19.95
C ALA A 205 -0.51 13.99 -19.76
N VAL A 206 0.15 14.99 -19.19
CA VAL A 206 1.63 15.03 -19.07
C VAL A 206 2.15 14.00 -18.06
N ALA A 207 1.31 13.57 -17.12
CA ALA A 207 1.66 12.59 -16.09
C ALA A 207 1.51 11.12 -16.55
N GLY A 208 1.11 10.88 -17.80
CA GLY A 208 0.79 9.55 -18.31
C GLY A 208 -0.67 9.16 -18.08
N ASN A 209 -1.07 8.02 -18.63
CA ASN A 209 -2.47 7.59 -18.64
C ASN A 209 -2.93 7.04 -17.28
N SER A 210 -2.05 6.36 -16.53
CA SER A 210 -2.35 5.73 -15.24
C SER A 210 -2.30 6.68 -14.03
N VAL A 211 -1.79 7.90 -14.20
CA VAL A 211 -1.63 8.88 -13.11
C VAL A 211 -2.70 9.96 -13.21
N PHE A 212 -3.53 10.06 -12.17
CA PHE A 212 -4.49 11.14 -12.00
C PHE A 212 -4.43 11.72 -10.59
N ALA A 213 -4.34 13.05 -10.49
CA ALA A 213 -4.29 13.79 -9.24
C ALA A 213 -5.46 14.81 -9.19
N GLY A 214 -6.66 14.29 -8.95
CA GLY A 214 -7.86 15.09 -8.71
C GLY A 214 -7.96 15.58 -7.27
N LYS A 215 -8.97 16.43 -6.99
CA LYS A 215 -9.33 16.78 -5.60
C LYS A 215 -9.73 15.51 -4.87
N ALA A 216 -9.11 15.22 -3.72
CA ALA A 216 -9.33 14.02 -2.95
C ALA A 216 -10.24 14.28 -1.73
N PRO A 217 -10.94 13.26 -1.21
CA PRO A 217 -11.77 13.38 -0.03
C PRO A 217 -10.93 13.45 1.26
N ASP A 218 -11.62 13.72 2.37
CA ASP A 218 -11.05 13.76 3.71
C ASP A 218 -10.22 12.50 4.02
N ARG A 219 -9.11 12.68 4.76
CA ARG A 219 -8.09 11.65 4.98
C ARG A 219 -8.43 10.67 6.12
N ARG A 220 -9.57 10.83 6.81
CA ARG A 220 -9.93 9.98 7.96
C ARG A 220 -10.07 8.50 7.66
N TYR A 221 -10.19 8.07 6.39
CA TYR A 221 -10.10 6.65 6.05
C TYR A 221 -8.72 6.03 6.37
N PHE A 222 -7.63 6.82 6.43
CA PHE A 222 -6.35 6.35 6.98
C PHE A 222 -6.45 6.07 8.49
N VAL A 223 -7.16 6.93 9.23
CA VAL A 223 -7.39 6.76 10.67
C VAL A 223 -8.27 5.54 10.92
N LEU A 224 -9.29 5.31 10.08
CA LEU A 224 -10.08 4.08 10.10
C LEU A 224 -9.20 2.84 9.83
N ALA A 225 -8.31 2.88 8.84
CA ALA A 225 -7.38 1.78 8.57
C ALA A 225 -6.48 1.48 9.77
N ALA A 226 -5.93 2.52 10.42
CA ALA A 226 -5.11 2.37 11.62
C ALA A 226 -5.91 1.83 12.81
N THR A 227 -7.17 2.28 12.96
CA THR A 227 -8.11 1.80 13.98
C THR A 227 -8.45 0.33 13.77
N ARG A 228 -8.68 -0.09 12.51
CA ARG A 228 -8.89 -1.51 12.16
C ARG A 228 -7.66 -2.36 12.47
N LEU A 229 -6.46 -1.88 12.13
CA LEU A 229 -5.21 -2.59 12.42
C LEU A 229 -4.98 -2.73 13.93
N ALA A 230 -5.18 -1.65 14.70
CA ALA A 230 -5.09 -1.68 16.16
C ALA A 230 -6.11 -2.66 16.78
N ASN A 231 -7.36 -2.64 16.32
CA ASN A 231 -8.38 -3.58 16.80
C ASN A 231 -8.07 -5.03 16.42
N LEU A 232 -7.49 -5.30 15.24
CA LEU A 232 -7.04 -6.64 14.86
C LEU A 232 -5.93 -7.14 15.80
N ILE A 233 -4.90 -6.34 16.05
CA ILE A 233 -3.79 -6.66 16.97
C ILE A 233 -4.31 -6.90 18.39
N LYS A 234 -5.19 -6.02 18.88
CA LYS A 234 -5.85 -6.16 20.17
C LYS A 234 -6.66 -7.46 20.24
N THR A 235 -7.48 -7.74 19.22
CA THR A 235 -8.33 -8.94 19.17
C THR A 235 -7.49 -10.21 19.26
N ILE A 236 -6.42 -10.30 18.46
CA ILE A 236 -5.48 -11.44 18.49
C ILE A 236 -5.02 -11.75 19.92
N ARG A 237 -4.66 -10.72 20.70
CA ARG A 237 -4.12 -10.91 22.05
C ARG A 237 -5.17 -11.00 23.16
N THR A 238 -6.45 -10.74 22.85
CA THR A 238 -7.54 -10.73 23.83
C THR A 238 -8.53 -11.88 23.63
N ILE A 239 -8.36 -12.69 22.58
CA ILE A 239 -9.08 -13.96 22.41
C ILE A 239 -8.94 -14.77 23.69
N GLN A 240 -10.07 -15.12 24.29
CA GLN A 240 -10.13 -16.04 25.42
C GLN A 240 -10.13 -17.47 24.88
N PRO A 241 -9.11 -18.29 25.18
CA PRO A 241 -9.12 -19.71 24.84
C PRO A 241 -10.32 -20.41 25.49
N LYS A 242 -10.73 -21.54 24.91
CA LYS A 242 -11.69 -22.42 25.60
C LYS A 242 -11.03 -23.01 26.86
N ALA A 243 -11.82 -23.43 27.85
CA ALA A 243 -11.32 -23.93 29.14
C ALA A 243 -10.20 -24.98 28.98
N LEU A 244 -10.42 -26.01 28.16
CA LEU A 244 -9.41 -27.05 27.90
C LEU A 244 -8.11 -26.49 27.31
N ALA A 245 -8.19 -25.56 26.35
CA ALA A 245 -7.01 -24.92 25.78
C ALA A 245 -6.24 -24.09 26.83
N SER A 246 -6.97 -23.42 27.71
CA SER A 246 -6.39 -22.68 28.84
C SER A 246 -5.72 -23.61 29.86
N GLU A 247 -6.30 -24.77 30.16
CA GLU A 247 -5.74 -25.79 31.06
C GLU A 247 -4.42 -26.36 30.50
N HIS A 248 -4.29 -26.43 29.18
CA HIS A 248 -3.06 -26.81 28.50
C HIS A 248 -2.08 -25.65 28.25
N GLY A 249 -2.29 -24.50 28.91
CA GLY A 249 -1.34 -23.38 28.90
C GLY A 249 -1.36 -22.52 27.64
N ILE A 250 -2.38 -22.65 26.77
CA ILE A 250 -2.52 -21.76 25.61
C ILE A 250 -2.90 -20.35 26.09
N ASP A 251 -2.04 -19.36 25.83
CA ASP A 251 -2.28 -17.96 26.21
C ASP A 251 -2.03 -16.98 25.04
N PRO A 252 -3.09 -16.49 24.38
CA PRO A 252 -3.00 -15.52 23.30
C PRO A 252 -2.41 -14.15 23.71
N ARG A 253 -2.30 -13.82 25.00
CA ARG A 253 -1.70 -12.55 25.43
C ARG A 253 -0.22 -12.46 25.04
N HIS A 254 0.41 -13.61 24.80
CA HIS A 254 1.81 -13.75 24.43
C HIS A 254 2.05 -13.90 22.92
N GLU A 255 1.04 -13.69 22.08
CA GLU A 255 1.22 -13.73 20.62
C GLU A 255 2.31 -12.76 20.14
N THR A 256 3.21 -13.29 19.31
CA THR A 256 4.29 -12.53 18.67
C THR A 256 3.83 -12.02 17.31
N ILE A 257 3.75 -10.70 17.15
CA ILE A 257 3.21 -10.04 15.97
C ILE A 257 4.28 -9.14 15.35
N THR A 258 4.58 -9.36 14.08
CA THR A 258 5.32 -8.43 13.23
C THR A 258 4.36 -7.72 12.28
N VAL A 259 4.46 -6.40 12.13
CA VAL A 259 3.78 -5.67 11.05
C VAL A 259 4.80 -5.25 10.01
N LEU A 260 4.63 -5.76 8.80
CA LEU A 260 5.37 -5.33 7.61
C LEU A 260 4.49 -4.30 6.89
N GLY A 261 4.89 -3.03 6.92
CA GLY A 261 4.21 -1.95 6.24
C GLY A 261 4.99 -1.51 5.00
N HIS A 262 4.27 -1.19 3.94
CA HIS A 262 4.83 -0.56 2.74
C HIS A 262 4.20 0.80 2.49
N SER A 263 4.99 1.78 2.07
CA SER A 263 4.51 3.09 1.66
C SER A 263 3.58 3.70 2.73
N GLN A 264 2.38 4.19 2.38
CA GLN A 264 1.40 4.72 3.33
C GLN A 264 1.01 3.72 4.44
N GLY A 265 1.06 2.42 4.18
CA GLY A 265 0.85 1.36 5.16
C GLY A 265 1.81 1.44 6.35
N THR A 266 3.00 2.01 6.17
CA THR A 266 3.95 2.27 7.26
C THR A 266 3.45 3.32 8.24
N ILE A 267 2.84 4.41 7.75
CA ILE A 267 2.32 5.48 8.61
C ILE A 267 1.03 5.01 9.29
N ILE A 268 0.19 4.21 8.60
CA ILE A 268 -0.96 3.54 9.21
C ILE A 268 -0.50 2.63 10.36
N THR A 269 0.60 1.89 10.17
CA THR A 269 1.21 1.03 11.20
C THR A 269 1.67 1.85 12.41
N LEU A 270 2.37 2.97 12.19
CA LEU A 270 2.81 3.87 13.26
C LEU A 270 1.62 4.43 14.04
N LEU A 271 0.58 4.90 13.35
CA LEU A 271 -0.64 5.39 14.00
C LEU A 271 -1.36 4.28 14.78
N ALA A 272 -1.41 3.05 14.26
CA ALA A 272 -2.00 1.92 14.97
C ALA A 272 -1.27 1.64 16.30
N GLN A 273 0.06 1.79 16.36
CA GLN A 273 0.82 1.66 17.62
C GLN A 273 0.48 2.77 18.61
N ALA A 274 0.34 4.01 18.13
CA ALA A 274 -0.07 5.12 18.97
C ALA A 274 -1.49 4.93 19.55
N ILE A 275 -2.42 4.39 18.75
CA ILE A 275 -3.77 4.01 19.19
C ILE A 275 -3.71 2.89 20.24
N LEU A 276 -2.94 1.84 20.01
CA LEU A 276 -2.76 0.74 20.97
C LEU A 276 -2.25 1.26 22.32
N LYS A 277 -1.21 2.10 22.30
CA LYS A 277 -0.66 2.70 23.53
C LYS A 277 -1.68 3.56 24.26
N GLN A 278 -2.46 4.37 23.54
CA GLN A 278 -3.54 5.18 24.13
C GLN A 278 -4.61 4.31 24.79
N GLN A 279 -4.89 3.13 24.24
CA GLN A 279 -5.85 2.15 24.77
C GLN A 279 -5.27 1.24 25.86
N GLY A 280 -4.04 1.49 26.32
CA GLY A 280 -3.35 0.64 27.29
C GLY A 280 -3.03 -0.77 26.78
N GLN A 281 -2.99 -0.95 25.46
CA GLN A 281 -2.66 -2.21 24.80
C GLN A 281 -1.18 -2.27 24.42
N ARG A 282 -0.61 -3.49 24.43
CA ARG A 282 0.76 -3.74 24.00
C ARG A 282 0.91 -3.49 22.50
N CYS A 283 1.97 -2.78 22.09
CA CYS A 283 2.34 -2.61 20.69
C CYS A 283 2.80 -3.94 20.07
N VAL A 284 2.95 -3.97 18.74
CA VAL A 284 3.49 -5.14 18.04
C VAL A 284 4.95 -5.38 18.40
N ASP A 285 5.42 -6.61 18.23
CA ASP A 285 6.76 -7.02 18.65
C ASP A 285 7.83 -6.61 17.65
N CYS A 286 7.49 -6.44 16.37
CA CYS A 286 8.42 -5.93 15.36
C CYS A 286 7.67 -5.11 14.29
N ILE A 287 8.30 -4.05 13.80
CA ILE A 287 7.82 -3.27 12.66
C ILE A 287 8.89 -3.31 11.58
N ILE A 288 8.50 -3.62 10.34
CA ILE A 288 9.34 -3.45 9.17
C ILE A 288 8.67 -2.43 8.25
N MET A 289 9.33 -1.29 8.05
CA MET A 289 8.87 -0.19 7.22
C MET A 289 9.60 -0.22 5.89
N VAL A 290 8.88 -0.43 4.79
CA VAL A 290 9.43 -0.48 3.43
C VAL A 290 8.97 0.74 2.65
N ASP A 291 9.93 1.47 2.06
CA ASP A 291 9.65 2.60 1.15
C ASP A 291 8.68 3.63 1.77
N THR A 292 8.86 3.92 3.06
CA THR A 292 7.97 4.81 3.80
C THR A 292 7.99 6.25 3.28
N PRO A 293 6.83 6.89 3.05
CA PRO A 293 6.76 8.31 2.75
C PRO A 293 7.01 9.18 3.98
N TYR A 294 7.13 8.61 5.20
CA TYR A 294 7.31 9.39 6.42
C TYR A 294 8.54 10.29 6.32
N SER A 295 8.37 11.59 6.55
CA SER A 295 9.44 12.57 6.44
C SER A 295 9.93 13.03 7.80
N LEU A 296 11.20 13.42 7.87
CA LEU A 296 11.80 14.06 9.06
C LEU A 296 11.98 15.58 8.87
N TYR A 297 11.43 16.13 7.80
CA TYR A 297 11.61 17.52 7.40
C TYR A 297 10.27 18.23 7.30
N ALA A 298 10.29 19.55 7.54
CA ALA A 298 9.26 20.42 7.00
C ALA A 298 9.32 20.35 5.47
N THR A 299 8.19 20.00 4.87
CA THR A 299 8.03 19.84 3.42
C THR A 299 6.86 20.70 2.96
N GLU A 300 6.84 21.05 1.69
CA GLU A 300 5.70 21.74 1.04
C GLU A 300 4.52 20.78 0.83
N ASP A 301 4.22 19.97 1.84
CA ASP A 301 3.02 19.16 1.93
C ASP A 301 1.84 19.99 2.45
N ASP A 302 0.62 19.54 2.21
CA ASP A 302 -0.59 20.25 2.68
C ASP A 302 -0.77 20.18 4.21
N GLY A 303 0.04 19.38 4.92
CA GLY A 303 -0.02 19.16 6.36
C GLY A 303 0.77 20.19 7.17
N ASN A 304 1.74 20.88 6.54
CA ASN A 304 2.53 21.97 7.11
C ASN A 304 3.14 21.65 8.49
N GLN A 305 3.49 20.39 8.74
CA GLN A 305 4.12 20.00 10.01
C GLN A 305 5.62 20.29 9.97
N THR A 306 6.19 20.69 11.11
CA THR A 306 7.64 20.84 11.30
C THR A 306 8.36 19.49 11.21
N GLY A 307 9.64 19.51 10.85
CA GLY A 307 10.53 18.35 10.97
C GLY A 307 10.65 17.86 12.42
N HIS A 308 10.68 18.79 13.38
CA HIS A 308 10.70 18.48 14.81
C HIS A 308 9.49 17.66 15.26
N GLY A 309 8.26 18.09 14.94
CA GLY A 309 7.04 17.35 15.30
C GLY A 309 7.00 15.96 14.67
N LYS A 310 7.42 15.85 13.40
CA LYS A 310 7.53 14.57 12.69
C LYS A 310 8.58 13.64 13.31
N LEU A 311 9.79 14.14 13.58
CA LEU A 311 10.87 13.35 14.17
C LEU A 311 10.53 12.90 15.60
N LYS A 312 10.01 13.80 16.43
CA LYS A 312 9.59 13.50 17.80
C LYS A 312 8.53 12.39 17.82
N THR A 313 7.51 12.49 16.95
CA THR A 313 6.47 11.46 16.81
C THR A 313 7.07 10.10 16.46
N LEU A 314 8.02 10.04 15.51
CA LEU A 314 8.69 8.79 15.14
C LEU A 314 9.48 8.21 16.32
N ILE A 315 10.29 9.02 16.99
CA ILE A 315 11.08 8.60 18.16
C ILE A 315 10.19 8.07 19.28
N ASP A 316 9.10 8.76 19.58
CA ASP A 316 8.19 8.40 20.66
C ASP A 316 7.48 7.07 20.38
N ILE A 317 7.02 6.86 19.14
CA ILE A 317 6.41 5.59 18.71
C ILE A 317 7.42 4.45 18.74
N VAL A 318 8.61 4.66 18.15
CA VAL A 318 9.69 3.67 18.18
C VAL A 318 10.03 3.30 19.62
N ASN A 319 10.18 4.29 20.50
CA ASN A 319 10.50 4.04 21.90
C ASN A 319 9.45 3.17 22.60
N VAL A 320 8.16 3.42 22.39
CA VAL A 320 7.09 2.60 22.99
C VAL A 320 7.10 1.16 22.46
N VAL A 321 7.46 0.96 21.19
CA VAL A 321 7.56 -0.38 20.58
C VAL A 321 8.79 -1.15 21.10
N THR A 322 9.90 -0.46 21.39
CA THR A 322 11.20 -1.11 21.62
C THR A 322 11.70 -1.09 23.06
N SER A 323 11.12 -0.28 23.97
CA SER A 323 11.60 -0.13 25.35
C SER A 323 11.38 -1.36 26.22
N GLU A 324 10.31 -2.13 25.95
CA GLU A 324 9.93 -3.33 26.71
C GLU A 324 9.69 -4.50 25.75
N PRO A 325 10.75 -5.11 25.18
CA PRO A 325 10.61 -6.29 24.33
C PRO A 325 9.92 -7.43 25.07
N HIS A 326 8.83 -7.96 24.50
CA HIS A 326 8.06 -9.04 25.12
C HIS A 326 8.69 -10.40 24.80
N THR A 327 9.52 -10.93 25.71
CA THR A 327 10.37 -12.09 25.46
C THR A 327 9.71 -13.46 25.74
N VAL A 328 8.39 -13.51 25.93
CA VAL A 328 7.63 -14.75 26.16
C VAL A 328 6.96 -15.22 24.86
N PRO A 329 7.06 -16.51 24.47
CA PRO A 329 7.90 -17.57 25.10
C PRO A 329 9.40 -17.32 24.89
N ASP A 330 10.27 -17.94 25.69
CA ASP A 330 11.72 -17.87 25.43
C ASP A 330 11.98 -18.50 24.05
N LEU A 331 12.95 -17.98 23.31
CA LEU A 331 13.32 -18.57 22.03
C LEU A 331 13.79 -20.02 22.18
N ALA A 332 14.41 -20.38 23.32
CA ALA A 332 14.76 -21.76 23.63
C ALA A 332 13.55 -22.69 23.59
N ASP A 333 12.37 -22.20 23.98
CA ASP A 333 11.15 -22.99 24.04
C ASP A 333 10.61 -23.30 22.64
N LEU A 334 11.05 -22.60 21.59
CA LEU A 334 10.61 -22.87 20.21
C LEU A 334 11.25 -24.14 19.61
N LEU A 335 12.39 -24.57 20.14
CA LEU A 335 13.16 -25.69 19.61
C LEU A 335 12.42 -27.02 19.77
N ILE A 336 12.35 -27.86 18.74
CA ILE A 336 11.60 -29.13 18.74
C ILE A 336 11.83 -30.06 19.95
N THR A 337 12.97 -29.95 20.63
CA THR A 337 13.32 -30.74 21.82
C THR A 337 12.77 -30.16 23.13
N ALA A 338 12.28 -28.92 23.12
CA ALA A 338 11.65 -28.29 24.27
C ALA A 338 10.22 -28.81 24.46
N GLU A 339 9.81 -29.02 25.71
CA GLU A 339 8.53 -29.62 26.07
C GLU A 339 7.32 -28.84 25.50
N GLN A 340 7.42 -27.51 25.42
CA GLN A 340 6.36 -26.62 24.95
C GLN A 340 6.58 -26.09 23.53
N SER A 341 7.51 -26.67 22.77
CA SER A 341 7.83 -26.18 21.42
C SER A 341 6.68 -26.28 20.45
N SER A 342 5.91 -27.36 20.55
CA SER A 342 4.93 -27.75 19.53
C SER A 342 5.51 -27.73 18.11
N GLY A 343 6.81 -27.94 17.92
CA GLY A 343 7.46 -27.96 16.61
C GLY A 343 7.55 -26.60 15.90
N ARG A 344 7.61 -25.49 16.64
CA ARG A 344 7.77 -24.14 16.07
C ARG A 344 9.08 -23.94 15.31
N ALA A 345 10.15 -24.60 15.76
CA ALA A 345 11.45 -24.69 15.08
C ALA A 345 12.00 -26.13 15.11
N GLY A 346 12.75 -26.52 14.09
CA GLY A 346 13.33 -27.86 13.92
C GLY A 346 14.72 -28.03 14.54
N ALA A 347 15.28 -29.22 14.39
CA ALA A 347 16.50 -29.65 15.09
C ALA A 347 17.80 -28.92 14.67
N ASN A 348 17.84 -28.27 13.51
CA ASN A 348 19.01 -27.50 13.06
C ASN A 348 18.92 -26.00 13.41
N TRP A 349 18.10 -25.66 14.41
CA TRP A 349 17.93 -24.30 14.92
C TRP A 349 18.15 -24.28 16.43
N SER A 350 18.51 -23.11 16.97
CA SER A 350 18.59 -22.81 18.40
C SER A 350 18.39 -21.31 18.59
N LYS A 351 18.20 -20.86 19.84
CA LYS A 351 18.03 -19.44 20.14
C LYS A 351 19.21 -18.53 19.74
N THR A 352 20.39 -19.11 19.46
CA THR A 352 21.60 -18.36 19.08
C THR A 352 22.10 -18.65 17.67
N CYS A 353 21.70 -19.75 17.03
CA CYS A 353 22.17 -20.11 15.69
C CYS A 353 21.18 -20.98 14.92
N GLY A 354 21.28 -20.94 13.59
CA GLY A 354 20.54 -21.84 12.70
C GLY A 354 21.34 -22.23 11.47
N LYS A 355 20.84 -23.21 10.72
CA LYS A 355 21.44 -23.67 9.46
C LYS A 355 20.42 -23.64 8.33
N ARG A 356 20.84 -23.14 7.16
CA ARG A 356 20.08 -23.19 5.90
C ARG A 356 20.99 -23.54 4.74
N LEU A 357 20.42 -24.00 3.63
CA LEU A 357 21.18 -24.16 2.40
C LEU A 357 21.50 -22.79 1.78
N ASP A 358 22.63 -22.69 1.08
CA ASP A 358 22.97 -21.55 0.23
C ASP A 358 21.97 -21.37 -0.92
N LYS A 359 22.05 -20.25 -1.65
CA LYS A 359 21.16 -19.97 -2.80
C LYS A 359 21.17 -21.06 -3.88
N ASN A 360 22.27 -21.82 -3.98
CA ASN A 360 22.42 -22.91 -4.94
C ASN A 360 21.83 -24.24 -4.45
N GLY A 361 21.41 -24.32 -3.18
CA GLY A 361 20.88 -25.54 -2.56
C GLY A 361 21.94 -26.61 -2.31
N LYS A 362 23.24 -26.27 -2.36
CA LYS A 362 24.34 -27.24 -2.35
C LYS A 362 25.10 -27.29 -1.03
N ASN A 363 25.30 -26.14 -0.40
CA ASN A 363 26.12 -26.04 0.80
C ASN A 363 25.31 -25.57 1.99
N TRP A 364 25.55 -26.16 3.16
CA TRP A 364 24.97 -25.69 4.42
C TRP A 364 25.72 -24.44 4.90
N VAL A 365 24.96 -23.39 5.20
CA VAL A 365 25.46 -22.16 5.82
C VAL A 365 24.89 -22.06 7.23
N THR A 366 25.75 -21.72 8.18
CA THR A 366 25.36 -21.40 9.55
C THR A 366 25.21 -19.90 9.70
N PHE A 367 24.17 -19.46 10.39
CA PHE A 367 23.92 -18.06 10.69
C PHE A 367 23.61 -17.87 12.17
N ASP A 368 23.83 -16.65 12.66
CA ASP A 368 23.51 -16.26 14.02
C ASP A 368 22.01 -15.92 14.13
N GLU A 369 21.34 -16.53 15.10
CA GLU A 369 19.94 -16.23 15.43
C GLU A 369 19.85 -15.10 16.45
N ARG A 370 18.74 -14.38 16.43
CA ARG A 370 18.51 -13.16 17.20
C ARG A 370 17.04 -12.99 17.52
N ASP A 371 16.77 -12.47 18.70
CA ASP A 371 15.43 -12.06 19.08
C ASP A 371 15.10 -10.70 18.46
N ASN A 372 14.16 -10.69 17.52
CA ASN A 372 13.71 -9.48 16.83
C ASN A 372 12.52 -8.80 17.52
N ARG A 373 12.07 -9.31 18.68
CA ARG A 373 11.05 -8.64 19.48
C ARG A 373 11.60 -7.33 20.04
N GLY A 374 10.77 -6.29 20.05
CA GLY A 374 11.13 -4.92 20.36
C GLY A 374 12.10 -4.29 19.35
N LYS A 375 11.91 -4.49 18.04
CA LYS A 375 12.73 -3.84 16.99
C LYS A 375 11.88 -3.15 15.93
N VAL A 376 12.47 -2.12 15.31
CA VAL A 376 11.91 -1.44 14.14
C VAL A 376 12.96 -1.43 13.03
N TYR A 377 12.60 -1.92 11.85
CA TYR A 377 13.44 -1.94 10.65
C TYR A 377 12.92 -0.95 9.62
N LEU A 378 13.82 -0.18 9.01
CA LEU A 378 13.57 0.62 7.82
C LEU A 378 14.31 0.01 6.63
N TYR A 379 13.56 -0.36 5.60
CA TYR A 379 14.10 -0.68 4.28
C TYR A 379 13.89 0.53 3.39
N PHE A 380 14.99 1.11 2.92
CA PHE A 380 14.95 2.26 2.04
C PHE A 380 15.65 1.97 0.70
N CYS A 381 15.08 2.52 -0.37
CA CYS A 381 15.50 2.34 -1.75
C CYS A 381 15.85 3.70 -2.37
N PRO A 382 17.13 4.04 -2.57
CA PRO A 382 17.52 5.31 -3.19
C PRO A 382 16.98 5.51 -4.61
N GLU A 383 16.61 4.43 -5.30
CA GLU A 383 15.99 4.44 -6.62
C GLU A 383 14.48 4.72 -6.60
N ASP A 384 13.83 4.74 -5.44
CA ASP A 384 12.42 5.07 -5.32
C ASP A 384 12.14 6.53 -5.67
N THR A 385 11.38 6.73 -6.75
CA THR A 385 10.99 8.06 -7.25
C THR A 385 9.63 8.55 -6.75
N VAL A 386 8.84 7.70 -6.10
CA VAL A 386 7.50 8.03 -5.60
C VAL A 386 7.61 8.79 -4.29
N VAL A 387 8.36 8.26 -3.31
CA VAL A 387 8.56 8.95 -2.02
C VAL A 387 9.77 9.87 -2.01
N GLY A 388 10.52 9.90 -3.12
CA GLY A 388 11.62 10.83 -3.39
C GLY A 388 11.20 12.27 -3.72
N LEU A 389 9.91 12.50 -4.02
CA LEU A 389 9.37 13.81 -4.40
C LEU A 389 9.66 14.89 -3.35
N LYS A 390 9.97 16.14 -3.74
CA LYS A 390 10.29 17.25 -2.82
C LYS A 390 9.21 17.48 -1.76
N LYS A 391 7.94 17.36 -2.14
CA LYS A 391 6.78 17.53 -1.25
C LYS A 391 6.62 16.36 -0.26
N VAL A 392 7.23 15.20 -0.55
CA VAL A 392 7.17 14.01 0.31
C VAL A 392 8.44 13.89 1.14
N ARG A 393 9.61 13.81 0.48
CA ARG A 393 10.95 13.63 1.08
C ARG A 393 10.94 12.52 2.14
N GLY A 394 10.48 11.34 1.74
CA GLY A 394 10.29 10.19 2.62
C GLY A 394 11.60 9.47 2.97
N ILE A 395 11.74 9.02 4.21
CA ILE A 395 12.93 8.23 4.62
C ILE A 395 12.98 6.85 3.93
N GLY A 396 11.91 6.43 3.25
CA GLY A 396 11.91 5.29 2.34
C GLY A 396 12.79 5.44 1.10
N THR A 397 13.05 6.67 0.65
CA THR A 397 14.06 6.92 -0.41
C THR A 397 15.40 7.29 0.20
N PHE A 398 15.40 8.15 1.23
CA PHE A 398 16.61 8.83 1.69
C PHE A 398 17.34 8.15 2.86
N GLY A 399 16.72 7.16 3.51
CA GLY A 399 17.17 6.65 4.80
C GLY A 399 17.11 7.70 5.91
N VAL A 400 17.52 7.33 7.12
CA VAL A 400 17.60 8.23 8.28
C VAL A 400 19.05 8.71 8.45
N PRO A 401 19.33 10.02 8.27
CA PRO A 401 20.64 10.59 8.60
C PRO A 401 20.86 10.62 10.12
N ASP A 402 22.10 10.81 10.56
CA ASP A 402 22.41 10.96 11.99
C ASP A 402 21.70 12.15 12.63
N GLU A 403 21.67 13.25 11.89
CA GLU A 403 21.02 14.49 12.28
C GLU A 403 20.22 15.06 11.12
N VAL A 404 19.18 15.82 11.47
CA VAL A 404 18.41 16.64 10.51
C VAL A 404 18.45 18.11 10.95
N PRO A 405 18.25 19.09 10.06
CA PRO A 405 18.19 20.50 10.44
C PRO A 405 17.10 20.75 11.48
N ALA A 406 17.41 21.55 12.49
CA ALA A 406 16.43 21.93 13.51
C ALA A 406 15.41 22.93 12.94
N ASP A 407 14.14 22.69 13.21
CA ASP A 407 13.03 23.59 12.97
C ASP A 407 12.02 23.52 14.13
N GLY A 408 10.92 24.28 14.06
CA GLY A 408 9.90 24.30 15.12
C GLY A 408 10.49 24.62 16.49
N SER A 409 10.03 23.88 17.52
CA SER A 409 10.52 24.03 18.90
C SER A 409 12.00 23.69 19.07
N ALA A 410 12.57 22.84 18.22
CA ALA A 410 13.99 22.49 18.30
C ALA A 410 14.93 23.61 17.83
N ALA A 411 14.45 24.54 16.98
CA ALA A 411 15.26 25.66 16.50
C ALA A 411 15.81 26.56 17.63
N LYS A 412 15.17 26.53 18.81
CA LYS A 412 15.62 27.26 20.01
C LYS A 412 16.83 26.62 20.71
N HIS A 413 17.11 25.36 20.42
CA HIS A 413 18.05 24.52 21.18
C HIS A 413 19.30 24.13 20.39
N GLY A 414 19.36 24.43 19.10
CA GLY A 414 20.51 24.10 18.26
C GLY A 414 20.24 24.27 16.77
N LYS A 415 21.24 23.95 15.96
CA LYS A 415 21.13 23.97 14.48
C LYS A 415 20.59 22.66 13.91
N THR A 416 20.69 21.57 14.65
CA THR A 416 20.32 20.22 14.21
C THR A 416 19.56 19.48 15.31
N MET A 417 18.81 18.46 14.91
CA MET A 417 18.12 17.49 15.77
C MET A 417 18.71 16.10 15.55
N GLN A 418 18.90 15.36 16.65
CA GLN A 418 19.40 13.99 16.61
C GLN A 418 18.33 13.06 16.01
N ALA A 419 18.61 12.49 14.84
CA ALA A 419 17.74 11.56 14.13
C ALA A 419 18.22 10.11 14.32
N MET A 420 19.06 9.57 13.44
CA MET A 420 19.60 8.21 13.62
C MET A 420 20.37 8.07 14.94
N THR A 421 21.04 9.13 15.39
CA THR A 421 21.71 9.16 16.71
C THR A 421 20.75 8.90 17.87
N ALA A 422 19.50 9.36 17.77
CA ALA A 422 18.46 9.13 18.80
C ALA A 422 17.72 7.80 18.60
N LEU A 423 17.57 7.36 17.35
CA LEU A 423 16.81 6.14 16.98
C LEU A 423 17.64 4.86 17.15
N ALA A 424 18.92 4.84 16.77
CA ALA A 424 19.75 3.64 16.80
C ALA A 424 19.83 2.98 18.20
N PRO A 425 20.04 3.74 19.31
CA PRO A 425 20.04 3.16 20.65
C PRO A 425 18.68 2.58 21.08
N LYS A 426 17.59 2.97 20.39
CA LYS A 426 16.22 2.48 20.61
C LYS A 426 15.89 1.27 19.74
N ARG A 427 16.88 0.50 19.27
CA ARG A 427 16.68 -0.69 18.44
C ARG A 427 15.95 -0.39 17.12
N PHE A 428 16.20 0.81 16.57
CA PHE A 428 15.82 1.17 15.22
C PHE A 428 16.97 0.82 14.27
N HIS A 429 16.67 0.02 13.26
CA HIS A 429 17.63 -0.51 12.31
C HIS A 429 17.27 -0.04 10.90
N GLN A 430 18.25 0.27 10.06
CA GLN A 430 18.01 0.55 8.64
C GLN A 430 18.88 -0.30 7.73
N ARG A 431 18.29 -0.72 6.60
CA ARG A 431 18.93 -1.45 5.49
C ARG A 431 18.73 -0.66 4.21
N VAL A 432 19.80 -0.51 3.43
CA VAL A 432 19.74 0.07 2.09
C VAL A 432 19.54 -1.02 1.05
N TRP A 433 18.60 -0.80 0.14
CA TRP A 433 18.34 -1.65 -1.01
C TRP A 433 18.65 -0.85 -2.26
N THR A 434 19.61 -1.28 -3.08
CA THR A 434 19.97 -0.55 -4.29
C THR A 434 20.39 -1.50 -5.40
N ARG A 435 20.08 -1.12 -6.64
CA ARG A 435 20.54 -1.82 -7.85
C ARG A 435 21.95 -1.44 -8.25
N MET A 436 22.50 -0.41 -7.61
CA MET A 436 23.77 0.17 -7.99
C MET A 436 24.95 -0.68 -7.57
N GLU A 437 26.06 -0.49 -8.26
CA GLU A 437 27.32 -1.15 -7.98
C GLU A 437 28.30 -0.18 -7.31
N ARG A 438 29.19 -0.70 -6.47
CA ARG A 438 30.23 0.05 -5.75
C ARG A 438 31.58 -0.63 -5.95
N ASP A 439 32.64 0.17 -6.00
CA ASP A 439 34.00 -0.36 -5.92
C ASP A 439 34.27 -0.87 -4.50
N ASP A 440 34.26 -2.19 -4.35
CA ASP A 440 34.31 -2.90 -3.06
C ASP A 440 35.67 -2.72 -2.35
N ASN A 441 36.75 -2.45 -3.10
CA ASN A 441 38.12 -2.39 -2.55
C ASN A 441 38.98 -1.25 -3.12
N GLY A 442 38.39 -0.28 -3.82
CA GLY A 442 39.17 0.76 -4.52
C GLY A 442 40.04 0.19 -5.66
N ASN A 443 39.72 -1.01 -6.16
CA ASN A 443 40.49 -1.72 -7.18
C ASN A 443 39.90 -1.56 -8.59
N GLY A 444 38.89 -0.70 -8.74
CA GLY A 444 38.17 -0.45 -9.97
C GLY A 444 37.15 -1.54 -10.33
N LYS A 445 36.92 -2.56 -9.48
CA LYS A 445 35.93 -3.62 -9.72
C LYS A 445 34.63 -3.30 -8.99
N PHE A 446 33.64 -2.87 -9.75
CA PHE A 446 32.31 -2.59 -9.27
C PHE A 446 31.56 -3.90 -8.98
N LYS A 447 30.95 -3.98 -7.79
CA LYS A 447 30.10 -5.09 -7.34
C LYS A 447 28.79 -4.55 -6.81
N LYS A 448 27.73 -5.35 -6.88
CA LYS A 448 26.43 -5.00 -6.30
C LYS A 448 26.54 -4.80 -4.79
N VAL A 449 25.82 -3.79 -4.30
CA VAL A 449 25.70 -3.56 -2.85
C VAL A 449 24.85 -4.65 -2.23
N LEU A 450 25.45 -5.43 -1.32
CA LEU A 450 24.76 -6.51 -0.64
C LEU A 450 23.98 -6.00 0.58
N VAL A 451 22.81 -6.57 0.81
CA VAL A 451 21.97 -6.33 1.98
C VAL A 451 22.38 -7.26 3.11
N GLY A 452 22.55 -6.71 4.31
CA GLY A 452 22.95 -7.50 5.48
C GLY A 452 24.45 -7.70 5.62
N THR A 453 25.27 -6.80 5.06
CA THR A 453 26.67 -6.67 5.48
C THR A 453 26.76 -6.22 6.94
N SER A 454 27.93 -6.35 7.56
CA SER A 454 28.15 -5.88 8.93
C SER A 454 27.83 -4.37 9.05
N PRO A 455 27.29 -3.92 10.20
CA PRO A 455 26.93 -2.51 10.41
C PRO A 455 28.05 -1.55 10.01
N ALA A 456 27.72 -0.58 9.16
CA ALA A 456 28.70 0.33 8.59
C ALA A 456 28.10 1.70 8.28
N ARG A 457 28.97 2.70 8.19
CA ARG A 457 28.62 4.02 7.64
C ARG A 457 28.89 4.01 6.15
N VAL A 458 27.85 4.12 5.34
CA VAL A 458 27.96 3.99 3.88
C VAL A 458 27.49 5.28 3.19
N PRO A 459 28.15 5.71 2.11
CA PRO A 459 27.60 6.72 1.22
C PRO A 459 26.40 6.15 0.48
N VAL A 460 25.27 6.84 0.52
CA VAL A 460 24.07 6.41 -0.22
C VAL A 460 24.30 6.50 -1.72
N ARG A 461 24.92 7.60 -2.17
CA ARG A 461 25.28 7.84 -3.57
C ARG A 461 26.80 7.89 -3.73
N ASP A 462 27.33 7.14 -4.68
CA ASP A 462 28.74 7.22 -5.06
C ASP A 462 29.02 8.53 -5.84
N ARG A 463 30.30 8.92 -5.98
CA ARG A 463 30.72 10.19 -6.58
C ARG A 463 30.28 10.38 -8.03
N PHE A 464 30.10 9.29 -8.77
CA PHE A 464 29.70 9.30 -10.18
C PHE A 464 28.20 9.12 -10.39
N GLU A 465 27.46 8.82 -9.33
CA GLU A 465 26.00 8.65 -9.42
C GLU A 465 25.28 9.99 -9.40
N ARG A 466 24.10 10.03 -10.00
CA ARG A 466 23.25 11.20 -9.88
C ARG A 466 22.72 11.36 -8.45
N LEU A 467 22.43 12.61 -8.10
CA LEU A 467 21.89 12.98 -6.79
C LEU A 467 20.37 12.96 -6.75
N THR A 468 19.67 12.86 -7.87
CA THR A 468 18.21 12.70 -7.87
C THR A 468 17.82 11.21 -7.77
N PRO A 469 16.80 10.84 -7.00
CA PRO A 469 16.22 9.49 -6.98
C PRO A 469 15.89 8.92 -8.37
N GLY A 470 15.91 7.60 -8.50
CA GLY A 470 15.55 6.86 -9.72
C GLY A 470 16.68 6.61 -10.74
N PRO A 471 16.34 6.07 -11.93
CA PRO A 471 17.26 5.75 -13.02
C PRO A 471 17.60 6.93 -13.94
N ASP A 472 18.83 6.97 -14.44
CA ASP A 472 19.42 8.08 -15.22
C ASP A 472 18.65 8.45 -16.49
N THR A 473 18.18 7.46 -17.29
CA THR A 473 17.65 7.72 -18.64
C THR A 473 16.61 6.69 -19.10
N ASP A 474 15.92 6.97 -20.21
CA ASP A 474 15.17 5.99 -21.03
C ASP A 474 16.05 5.25 -22.06
N GLY A 475 17.37 5.47 -22.02
CA GLY A 475 18.35 4.93 -22.96
C GLY A 475 18.65 5.82 -24.17
N THR A 476 18.01 7.00 -24.31
CA THR A 476 18.23 7.95 -25.43
C THR A 476 18.77 9.31 -24.94
N MET A 477 19.56 10.00 -25.77
CA MET A 477 20.15 11.30 -25.40
C MET A 477 19.07 12.38 -25.18
N LEU A 478 18.01 12.41 -25.99
CA LEU A 478 16.92 13.38 -25.87
C LEU A 478 16.02 13.07 -24.65
N GLY A 479 15.69 11.79 -24.44
CA GLY A 479 14.95 11.34 -23.26
C GLY A 479 15.71 11.59 -21.96
N THR A 480 17.05 11.50 -21.99
CA THR A 480 17.91 11.90 -20.87
C THR A 480 17.69 13.35 -20.44
N VAL A 481 17.66 14.29 -21.38
CA VAL A 481 17.49 15.73 -21.07
C VAL A 481 16.08 16.02 -20.52
N LEU A 482 15.05 15.35 -21.06
CA LEU A 482 13.66 15.52 -20.62
C LEU A 482 13.40 14.90 -19.24
N GLU A 483 13.87 13.67 -18.99
CA GLU A 483 13.66 13.00 -17.71
C GLU A 483 14.54 13.58 -16.60
N SER A 484 15.78 13.99 -16.89
CA SER A 484 16.64 14.68 -15.92
C SER A 484 16.08 16.04 -15.50
N SER A 485 15.51 16.82 -16.43
CA SER A 485 14.90 18.12 -16.11
C SER A 485 13.60 17.97 -15.30
N LYS A 486 12.74 17.00 -15.65
CA LYS A 486 11.56 16.64 -14.84
C LYS A 486 11.95 16.20 -13.43
N ASN A 487 12.92 15.29 -13.31
CA ASN A 487 13.35 14.78 -12.01
C ASN A 487 14.01 15.87 -11.16
N ALA A 488 14.87 16.71 -11.73
CA ALA A 488 15.46 17.85 -11.00
C ALA A 488 14.41 18.85 -10.48
N ALA A 489 13.30 19.02 -11.22
CA ALA A 489 12.20 19.87 -10.81
C ALA A 489 11.39 19.26 -9.66
N LEU A 490 11.10 17.96 -9.71
CA LEU A 490 10.14 17.28 -8.81
C LEU A 490 10.76 16.54 -7.62
N GLN A 491 11.98 16.02 -7.76
CA GLN A 491 12.63 15.15 -6.78
C GLN A 491 13.53 15.92 -5.81
N ALA A 492 13.55 15.52 -4.55
CA ALA A 492 14.56 16.00 -3.60
C ALA A 492 15.91 15.34 -3.93
N SER A 493 16.99 16.11 -3.91
CA SER A 493 18.32 15.58 -4.19
C SER A 493 19.00 15.09 -2.92
N PHE A 494 19.70 13.96 -3.04
CA PHE A 494 20.75 13.56 -2.11
C PHE A 494 21.84 14.64 -2.07
N THR A 495 22.55 14.73 -0.94
CA THR A 495 23.81 15.47 -0.89
C THR A 495 24.94 14.55 -1.37
N ARG A 496 25.97 15.11 -2.02
CA ARG A 496 27.15 14.32 -2.40
C ARG A 496 27.84 13.81 -1.14
N ASN A 497 28.25 12.53 -1.15
CA ASN A 497 28.84 11.85 0.01
C ASN A 497 27.94 11.84 1.26
N ASP A 498 26.61 11.86 1.06
CA ASP A 498 25.65 11.76 2.15
C ASP A 498 25.72 10.36 2.78
N ILE A 499 26.20 10.30 4.02
CA ILE A 499 26.47 9.06 4.76
C ILE A 499 25.22 8.62 5.52
N ARG A 500 24.94 7.31 5.51
CA ARG A 500 23.95 6.68 6.38
C ARG A 500 24.62 5.63 7.25
N PHE A 501 24.18 5.55 8.50
CA PHE A 501 24.55 4.44 9.36
C PHE A 501 23.61 3.26 9.08
N ILE A 502 24.08 2.32 8.28
CA ILE A 502 23.38 1.06 7.99
C ILE A 502 23.70 0.12 9.13
N ASN A 503 22.75 -0.01 10.04
CA ASN A 503 22.92 -0.72 11.32
C ASN A 503 22.00 -1.94 11.46
N GLY A 504 21.32 -2.36 10.38
CA GLY A 504 20.67 -3.65 10.35
C GLY A 504 21.68 -4.77 10.60
N GLU A 505 21.27 -5.79 11.35
CA GLU A 505 22.18 -6.87 11.73
C GLU A 505 22.70 -7.62 10.52
N GLU A 506 23.93 -8.12 10.65
CA GLU A 506 24.59 -8.90 9.61
C GLU A 506 23.79 -10.16 9.28
N LEU A 507 23.73 -10.49 7.99
CA LEU A 507 23.17 -11.71 7.43
C LEU A 507 24.31 -12.58 6.94
N LYS A 508 24.22 -13.88 7.22
CA LYS A 508 25.24 -14.86 6.82
C LYS A 508 24.59 -15.90 5.88
N PRO A 509 24.83 -15.82 4.56
CA PRO A 509 25.56 -14.76 3.85
C PRO A 509 24.71 -13.49 3.66
N PRO A 510 25.34 -12.33 3.36
CA PRO A 510 24.62 -11.15 2.92
C PRO A 510 23.93 -11.42 1.56
N CYS A 511 22.82 -10.75 1.30
CA CYS A 511 21.96 -11.00 0.15
C CYS A 511 22.15 -9.94 -0.94
N GLU A 512 22.38 -10.37 -2.18
CA GLU A 512 22.23 -9.48 -3.34
C GLU A 512 20.75 -9.09 -3.52
N PRO A 513 20.41 -7.79 -3.55
CA PRO A 513 19.04 -7.33 -3.69
C PRO A 513 18.52 -7.52 -5.12
N ASP A 514 17.26 -7.92 -5.25
CA ASP A 514 16.55 -8.01 -6.52
C ASP A 514 15.38 -7.01 -6.55
N LEU A 515 15.59 -5.88 -7.24
CA LEU A 515 14.61 -4.80 -7.37
C LEU A 515 13.93 -4.77 -8.75
N TYR A 516 14.10 -5.83 -9.53
CA TYR A 516 13.66 -5.92 -10.93
C TYR A 516 12.35 -6.69 -11.12
N GLY A 517 11.76 -7.19 -10.03
CA GLY A 517 10.54 -7.99 -10.11
C GLY A 517 9.40 -7.23 -10.78
N GLY A 518 8.68 -7.92 -11.68
CA GLY A 518 7.61 -7.33 -12.49
C GLY A 518 8.06 -6.69 -13.81
N GLU A 519 9.37 -6.49 -14.02
CA GLU A 519 9.89 -5.95 -15.28
C GLU A 519 9.84 -6.98 -16.40
N ILE A 520 9.22 -6.61 -17.52
CA ILE A 520 9.24 -7.40 -18.76
C ILE A 520 10.45 -7.06 -19.63
N LYS A 521 11.01 -5.86 -19.47
CA LYS A 521 12.32 -5.47 -19.99
C LYS A 521 13.12 -4.96 -18.82
N LYS A 522 14.12 -5.75 -18.43
CA LYS A 522 14.94 -5.47 -17.26
C LYS A 522 15.68 -4.13 -17.40
N GLY A 523 15.57 -3.28 -16.39
CA GLY A 523 16.35 -2.05 -16.22
C GLY A 523 17.74 -2.34 -15.66
N GLY A 524 18.49 -1.31 -15.29
CA GLY A 524 19.78 -1.51 -14.62
C GLY A 524 20.89 -0.55 -15.02
N PRO A 525 21.89 -0.38 -14.14
CA PRO A 525 23.18 0.11 -14.57
C PRO A 525 23.80 -0.88 -15.56
N ARG A 526 24.43 -0.39 -16.62
CA ARG A 526 25.23 -1.22 -17.54
C ARG A 526 26.67 -0.71 -17.52
N PRO A 527 27.69 -1.59 -17.58
CA PRO A 527 29.08 -1.14 -17.65
C PRO A 527 29.28 -0.12 -18.78
N GLY A 528 29.76 1.08 -18.44
CA GLY A 528 29.97 2.17 -19.40
C GLY A 528 28.72 2.95 -19.85
N HIS A 529 27.55 2.69 -19.27
CA HIS A 529 26.30 3.40 -19.61
C HIS A 529 25.51 3.82 -18.36
N ALA A 530 24.67 4.84 -18.53
CA ALA A 530 23.80 5.36 -17.49
C ALA A 530 22.73 4.33 -17.05
N ASP A 531 22.26 4.41 -15.80
CA ASP A 531 21.19 3.57 -15.27
C ASP A 531 19.88 3.80 -16.04
N VAL A 532 19.19 2.72 -16.42
CA VAL A 532 17.92 2.80 -17.16
C VAL A 532 16.78 2.17 -16.38
N ALA A 533 15.61 2.79 -16.46
CA ALA A 533 14.40 2.21 -15.90
C ALA A 533 14.08 0.89 -16.61
N GLY A 534 13.68 -0.13 -15.85
CA GLY A 534 13.01 -1.28 -16.46
C GLY A 534 11.61 -0.88 -16.93
N MET A 535 11.03 -1.70 -17.79
CA MET A 535 9.67 -1.48 -18.30
C MET A 535 8.72 -2.51 -17.73
N MET A 536 7.55 -2.06 -17.30
CA MET A 536 6.47 -2.88 -16.77
C MET A 536 5.26 -2.84 -17.69
N THR A 537 4.49 -3.92 -17.67
CA THR A 537 3.16 -3.94 -18.31
C THR A 537 2.12 -3.67 -17.23
N PRO A 538 1.14 -2.78 -17.47
CA PRO A 538 0.08 -2.55 -16.51
C PRO A 538 -0.71 -3.84 -16.26
N ASP A 539 -1.01 -4.14 -15.00
CA ASP A 539 -1.96 -5.19 -14.64
C ASP A 539 -3.41 -4.76 -14.96
N ASP A 540 -4.37 -5.66 -14.74
CA ASP A 540 -5.77 -5.38 -15.12
C ASP A 540 -6.39 -4.25 -14.28
N VAL A 541 -5.89 -4.00 -13.06
CA VAL A 541 -6.33 -2.86 -12.22
C VAL A 541 -5.75 -1.54 -12.75
N THR A 542 -4.47 -1.52 -13.12
CA THR A 542 -3.76 -0.36 -13.65
C THR A 542 -4.33 0.07 -15.01
N LYS A 543 -4.74 -0.91 -15.83
CA LYS A 543 -5.50 -0.65 -17.06
C LYS A 543 -6.82 0.04 -16.76
N ASP A 544 -7.55 -0.41 -15.75
CA ASP A 544 -8.82 0.20 -15.33
C ASP A 544 -8.62 1.61 -14.75
N VAL A 545 -7.52 1.87 -14.03
CA VAL A 545 -7.13 3.22 -13.62
C VAL A 545 -6.90 4.12 -14.83
N SER A 546 -6.19 3.62 -15.85
CA SER A 546 -5.92 4.35 -17.09
C SER A 546 -7.20 4.67 -17.86
N LEU A 547 -8.13 3.72 -17.95
CA LEU A 547 -9.43 3.92 -18.60
C LEU A 547 -10.28 4.97 -17.88
N GLY A 548 -10.28 4.95 -16.55
CA GLY A 548 -11.01 5.91 -15.72
C GLY A 548 -10.42 7.32 -15.73
N ASN A 549 -9.20 7.52 -16.21
CA ASN A 549 -8.62 8.84 -16.39
C ASN A 549 -9.24 9.54 -17.63
N GLN A 550 -10.12 10.50 -17.40
CA GLN A 550 -10.79 11.24 -18.48
C GLN A 550 -9.85 12.08 -19.37
N TYR A 551 -8.60 12.29 -18.95
CA TYR A 551 -7.58 12.98 -19.73
C TYR A 551 -6.61 12.03 -20.41
N ALA A 552 -6.66 10.72 -20.11
CA ALA A 552 -5.89 9.73 -20.83
C ALA A 552 -6.26 9.71 -22.31
N SER A 553 -5.26 9.45 -23.14
CA SER A 553 -5.42 9.34 -24.60
C SER A 553 -5.26 7.89 -25.02
N PHE A 554 -6.25 7.40 -25.77
CA PHE A 554 -6.22 6.09 -26.42
C PHE A 554 -6.28 6.24 -27.94
N LYS A 555 -6.05 5.15 -28.67
CA LYS A 555 -5.99 5.18 -30.13
C LYS A 555 -7.36 5.54 -30.72
N TRP A 556 -7.34 6.39 -31.74
CA TRP A 556 -8.50 6.74 -32.54
C TRP A 556 -8.55 5.87 -33.80
N ILE A 557 -9.71 5.30 -34.09
CA ILE A 557 -9.98 4.40 -35.22
C ILE A 557 -10.91 5.13 -36.18
N THR A 558 -10.48 5.27 -37.43
CA THR A 558 -11.31 5.83 -38.52
C THR A 558 -12.41 4.82 -38.88
N VAL A 559 -13.65 5.30 -38.88
CA VAL A 559 -14.85 4.52 -39.21
C VAL A 559 -15.31 4.82 -40.62
N GLU A 560 -15.30 6.11 -41.02
CA GLU A 560 -15.81 6.57 -42.32
C GLU A 560 -15.13 7.89 -42.71
N THR A 561 -15.12 8.20 -44.02
CA THR A 561 -14.66 9.49 -44.53
C THR A 561 -15.84 10.30 -45.05
N THR A 562 -15.93 11.57 -44.64
CA THR A 562 -17.00 12.50 -45.02
C THR A 562 -16.44 13.81 -45.55
N ARG A 563 -17.22 14.53 -46.35
CA ARG A 563 -16.91 15.93 -46.74
C ARG A 563 -17.70 16.95 -45.92
N ASN A 564 -18.57 16.50 -45.02
CA ASN A 564 -19.32 17.36 -44.13
C ASN A 564 -18.57 17.51 -42.79
N PRO A 565 -18.00 18.68 -42.46
CA PRO A 565 -17.35 18.91 -41.17
C PRO A 565 -18.30 18.78 -39.96
N LEU A 566 -19.60 18.91 -40.21
CA LEU A 566 -20.66 18.82 -39.21
C LEU A 566 -21.44 17.50 -39.30
N ALA A 567 -20.84 16.47 -39.89
CA ALA A 567 -21.46 15.14 -39.95
C ALA A 567 -21.84 14.67 -38.55
N SER A 568 -23.10 14.27 -38.37
CA SER A 568 -23.56 13.74 -37.08
C SER A 568 -22.89 12.40 -36.80
N ILE A 569 -22.27 12.29 -35.63
CA ILE A 569 -21.65 11.06 -35.13
C ILE A 569 -22.66 10.11 -34.48
N GLU A 570 -23.88 10.56 -34.18
CA GLU A 570 -24.84 9.81 -33.36
C GLU A 570 -25.35 8.54 -34.04
N SER A 571 -25.55 8.55 -35.36
CA SER A 571 -25.96 7.37 -36.11
C SER A 571 -24.87 6.28 -36.08
N TYR A 572 -23.61 6.67 -36.30
CA TYR A 572 -22.45 5.76 -36.25
C TYR A 572 -22.22 5.22 -34.85
N LYS A 573 -22.31 6.08 -33.84
CA LYS A 573 -22.19 5.69 -32.43
C LYS A 573 -23.28 4.70 -32.03
N THR A 574 -24.53 4.99 -32.37
CA THR A 574 -25.68 4.11 -32.07
C THR A 574 -25.51 2.76 -32.76
N ALA A 575 -25.23 2.75 -34.06
CA ALA A 575 -25.03 1.52 -34.83
C ALA A 575 -23.87 0.67 -34.29
N PHE A 576 -22.74 1.30 -33.93
CA PHE A 576 -21.59 0.58 -33.39
C PHE A 576 -21.83 0.05 -31.98
N ASN A 577 -22.52 0.79 -31.11
CA ASN A 577 -22.72 0.42 -29.70
C ASN A 577 -23.90 -0.54 -29.48
N GLN A 578 -24.81 -0.66 -30.46
CA GLN A 578 -26.01 -1.48 -30.34
C GLN A 578 -25.68 -2.94 -29.98
N GLY A 579 -26.35 -3.46 -28.94
CA GLY A 579 -26.20 -4.85 -28.48
C GLY A 579 -24.88 -5.19 -27.77
N LYS A 580 -23.99 -4.21 -27.55
CA LYS A 580 -22.70 -4.43 -26.87
C LYS A 580 -22.77 -4.05 -25.40
N ALA A 581 -22.08 -4.82 -24.55
CA ALA A 581 -21.79 -4.42 -23.17
C ALA A 581 -20.93 -3.15 -23.13
N ILE A 582 -20.94 -2.43 -22.01
CA ILE A 582 -20.29 -1.11 -21.88
C ILE A 582 -18.82 -1.10 -22.29
N ASP A 583 -18.09 -2.16 -21.98
CA ASP A 583 -16.66 -2.30 -22.32
C ASP A 583 -16.40 -2.64 -23.80
N GLY A 584 -17.44 -3.03 -24.53
CA GLY A 584 -17.42 -3.19 -25.98
C GLY A 584 -17.94 -1.96 -26.74
N GLN A 585 -18.38 -0.92 -26.03
CA GLN A 585 -18.87 0.32 -26.63
C GLN A 585 -17.74 1.34 -26.76
N SER A 586 -17.79 2.16 -27.81
CA SER A 586 -16.93 3.33 -27.92
C SER A 586 -17.70 4.56 -27.43
N GLN A 587 -17.17 5.20 -26.40
CA GLN A 587 -17.82 6.33 -25.73
C GLN A 587 -17.49 7.67 -26.38
N ASN A 588 -16.29 7.79 -26.95
CA ASN A 588 -15.76 9.02 -27.52
C ASN A 588 -15.70 8.95 -29.04
N TRP A 589 -16.30 9.95 -29.70
CA TRP A 589 -16.40 10.06 -31.15
C TRP A 589 -16.08 11.48 -31.58
N ARG A 590 -15.49 11.65 -32.76
CA ARG A 590 -15.13 12.96 -33.30
C ARG A 590 -15.14 12.98 -34.82
N VAL A 591 -15.33 14.18 -35.36
CA VAL A 591 -15.05 14.49 -36.77
C VAL A 591 -13.78 15.33 -36.80
N VAL A 592 -12.76 14.90 -37.52
CA VAL A 592 -11.48 15.61 -37.63
C VAL A 592 -11.08 15.78 -39.09
N PRO A 593 -10.36 16.85 -39.48
CA PRO A 593 -9.82 16.96 -40.83
C PRO A 593 -8.92 15.77 -41.18
N ASP A 594 -8.99 15.28 -42.41
CA ASP A 594 -8.04 14.30 -42.93
C ASP A 594 -6.71 15.00 -43.24
N THR A 595 -5.74 14.85 -42.34
CA THR A 595 -4.40 15.40 -42.46
C THR A 595 -3.39 14.39 -43.02
N SER A 596 -3.83 13.33 -43.69
CA SER A 596 -2.91 12.43 -44.38
C SER A 596 -2.14 13.17 -45.48
N ALA A 597 -0.89 12.78 -45.74
CA ALA A 597 -0.07 13.40 -46.78
C ALA A 597 -0.78 13.39 -48.14
N THR A 598 -1.49 12.30 -48.44
CA THR A 598 -2.31 12.15 -49.66
C THR A 598 -3.47 13.16 -49.69
N SER A 599 -4.19 13.36 -48.59
CA SER A 599 -5.26 14.36 -48.48
C SER A 599 -4.71 15.78 -48.63
N MET A 600 -3.58 16.09 -47.98
CA MET A 600 -2.93 17.41 -48.10
C MET A 600 -2.53 17.74 -49.55
N ILE A 601 -1.92 16.78 -50.25
CA ILE A 601 -1.54 16.94 -51.67
C ILE A 601 -2.78 17.15 -52.54
N LYS A 602 -3.85 16.37 -52.30
CA LYS A 602 -5.09 16.45 -53.08
C LYS A 602 -5.82 17.78 -52.87
N ASN A 603 -5.86 18.28 -51.63
CA ASN A 603 -6.45 19.58 -51.30
C ASN A 603 -5.62 20.75 -51.89
N ALA A 604 -4.29 20.62 -51.95
CA ALA A 604 -3.43 21.60 -52.60
C ALA A 604 -3.61 21.65 -54.13
N LEU A 605 -3.85 20.49 -54.78
CA LEU A 605 -4.03 20.39 -56.23
C LEU A 605 -5.46 20.71 -56.71
N LEU A 606 -6.48 20.61 -55.84
CA LEU A 606 -7.89 20.82 -56.17
C LEU A 606 -8.58 21.72 -55.11
N PRO A 607 -8.26 23.02 -55.03
CA PRO A 607 -8.72 23.92 -53.96
C PRO A 607 -10.24 24.21 -53.97
N ILE A 608 -10.95 23.81 -55.03
CA ILE A 608 -12.41 23.98 -55.17
C ILE A 608 -13.17 22.80 -54.50
N VAL A 609 -12.49 21.70 -54.19
CA VAL A 609 -13.09 20.53 -53.53
C VAL A 609 -12.99 20.70 -52.02
N PRO A 610 -14.09 20.58 -51.25
CA PRO A 610 -14.04 20.67 -49.80
C PRO A 610 -13.09 19.63 -49.19
N PRO A 611 -12.28 20.00 -48.18
CA PRO A 611 -11.36 19.08 -47.54
C PRO A 611 -12.10 17.88 -46.97
N GLN A 612 -11.47 16.71 -47.03
CA GLN A 612 -12.02 15.49 -46.43
C GLN A 612 -11.88 15.52 -44.91
N TYR A 613 -12.85 14.94 -44.24
CA TYR A 613 -12.92 14.75 -42.80
C TYR A 613 -13.07 13.27 -42.48
N LEU A 614 -12.54 12.86 -41.34
CA LEU A 614 -12.59 11.50 -40.82
C LEU A 614 -13.58 11.46 -39.65
N ILE A 615 -14.53 10.54 -39.73
CA ILE A 615 -15.36 10.15 -38.59
C ILE A 615 -14.57 9.09 -37.83
N GLN A 616 -14.17 9.42 -36.60
CA GLN A 616 -13.34 8.56 -35.76
C GLN A 616 -14.04 8.22 -34.47
N ARG A 617 -13.79 7.02 -33.98
CA ARG A 617 -14.13 6.57 -32.62
C ARG A 617 -12.84 6.31 -31.84
N GLU A 618 -12.84 6.56 -30.55
CA GLU A 618 -11.77 6.06 -29.68
C GLU A 618 -11.90 4.53 -29.57
N GLN A 619 -10.80 3.83 -29.26
CA GLN A 619 -10.85 2.44 -28.85
C GLN A 619 -11.90 2.21 -27.76
N THR A 620 -12.59 1.07 -27.85
CA THR A 620 -13.44 0.56 -26.77
C THR A 620 -12.55 0.21 -25.56
N PRO A 621 -13.11 0.16 -24.32
CA PRO A 621 -12.36 -0.31 -23.16
C PRO A 621 -11.67 -1.67 -23.39
N ASN A 622 -12.35 -2.64 -24.01
CA ASN A 622 -11.75 -3.94 -24.34
C ASN A 622 -10.58 -3.85 -25.33
N GLU A 623 -10.72 -3.05 -26.39
CA GLU A 623 -9.63 -2.81 -27.35
C GLU A 623 -8.43 -2.12 -26.67
N ALA A 624 -8.68 -1.15 -25.79
CA ALA A 624 -7.63 -0.43 -25.08
C ALA A 624 -6.90 -1.34 -24.06
N ARG A 625 -7.61 -2.22 -23.34
CA ARG A 625 -6.97 -3.22 -22.47
C ARG A 625 -6.08 -4.19 -23.24
N LEU A 626 -6.52 -4.61 -24.42
CA LEU A 626 -5.74 -5.47 -25.31
C LEU A 626 -4.50 -4.74 -25.84
N ASP A 627 -4.66 -3.47 -26.27
CA ASP A 627 -3.56 -2.62 -26.73
C ASP A 627 -2.51 -2.44 -25.63
N MET A 628 -2.92 -2.04 -24.42
CA MET A 628 -2.03 -1.87 -23.26
C MET A 628 -1.26 -3.15 -22.89
N GLN A 629 -1.82 -4.33 -23.19
CA GLN A 629 -1.18 -5.61 -22.92
C GLN A 629 -0.12 -5.98 -23.98
N GLN A 630 -0.33 -5.59 -25.24
CA GLN A 630 0.44 -6.07 -26.39
C GLN A 630 1.41 -5.02 -26.94
N ASN A 631 1.06 -3.74 -26.84
CA ASN A 631 1.80 -2.64 -27.43
C ASN A 631 3.01 -2.25 -26.56
N PRO A 632 4.25 -2.33 -27.08
CA PRO A 632 5.43 -1.89 -26.35
C PRO A 632 5.40 -0.42 -25.93
N ASP A 633 4.68 0.44 -26.66
CA ASP A 633 4.58 1.88 -26.37
C ASP A 633 3.66 2.18 -25.18
N ALA A 634 2.83 1.22 -24.78
CA ALA A 634 1.95 1.34 -23.60
C ALA A 634 2.63 0.89 -22.29
N ARG A 635 3.90 0.50 -22.35
CA ARG A 635 4.68 0.08 -21.18
C ARG A 635 5.12 1.29 -20.38
N GLU A 636 5.15 1.14 -19.06
CA GLU A 636 5.55 2.22 -18.15
C GLU A 636 6.94 1.95 -17.55
N PRO A 637 7.76 3.00 -17.34
CA PRO A 637 9.03 2.85 -16.65
C PRO A 637 8.82 2.51 -15.18
N ASN A 638 9.64 1.60 -14.66
CA ASN A 638 9.63 1.22 -13.25
C ASN A 638 10.11 2.37 -12.36
N ASN A 639 9.30 2.71 -11.35
CA ASN A 639 9.57 3.78 -10.39
C ASN A 639 10.32 3.29 -9.13
N TYR A 640 10.50 1.96 -9.01
CA TYR A 640 11.16 1.21 -7.95
C TYR A 640 10.59 1.38 -6.53
N HIS A 641 9.41 2.01 -6.37
CA HIS A 641 8.76 2.24 -5.08
C HIS A 641 8.28 0.97 -4.36
N SER A 642 8.01 -0.10 -5.11
CA SER A 642 7.70 -1.42 -4.54
C SER A 642 8.79 -2.44 -4.86
N GLY A 643 9.96 -1.99 -5.36
CA GLY A 643 11.00 -2.87 -5.91
C GLY A 643 11.46 -3.93 -4.92
N VAL A 644 11.56 -3.59 -3.64
CA VAL A 644 11.94 -4.51 -2.56
C VAL A 644 10.94 -5.67 -2.43
N LEU A 645 9.66 -5.41 -2.68
CA LEU A 645 8.55 -6.33 -2.44
C LEU A 645 8.25 -7.26 -3.63
N HIS A 646 8.76 -6.94 -4.82
CA HIS A 646 8.51 -7.71 -6.03
C HIS A 646 9.43 -8.93 -6.20
N SER A 647 10.25 -9.28 -5.20
CA SER A 647 11.11 -10.46 -5.25
C SER A 647 10.91 -11.38 -4.04
N THR A 648 10.49 -12.62 -4.31
CA THR A 648 10.40 -13.70 -3.34
C THR A 648 11.74 -13.92 -2.63
N GLU A 649 12.86 -13.73 -3.35
CA GLU A 649 14.21 -13.93 -2.81
C GLU A 649 14.59 -12.85 -1.79
N ASN A 650 14.17 -11.60 -1.96
CA ASN A 650 14.39 -10.55 -0.96
C ASN A 650 13.76 -10.94 0.38
N HIS A 651 12.53 -11.46 0.34
CA HIS A 651 11.81 -11.87 1.54
C HIS A 651 12.37 -13.16 2.15
N ARG A 652 12.74 -14.14 1.32
CA ARG A 652 13.34 -15.40 1.74
C ARG A 652 14.68 -15.23 2.45
N TRP A 653 15.51 -14.29 1.99
CA TRP A 653 16.87 -14.11 2.52
C TRP A 653 17.01 -13.00 3.55
N VAL A 654 16.19 -11.95 3.47
CA VAL A 654 16.32 -10.79 4.36
C VAL A 654 15.11 -10.66 5.26
N THR A 655 13.91 -10.46 4.71
CA THR A 655 12.72 -10.14 5.54
C THR A 655 12.38 -11.25 6.53
N ALA A 656 12.47 -12.52 6.12
CA ALA A 656 12.26 -13.66 7.00
C ALA A 656 13.24 -13.71 8.18
N MET A 657 14.42 -13.10 8.04
CA MET A 657 15.43 -13.00 9.10
C MET A 657 15.21 -11.81 10.04
N ASP A 658 14.41 -10.82 9.64
CA ASP A 658 14.08 -9.62 10.42
C ASP A 658 12.71 -9.70 11.10
N VAL A 659 11.83 -10.61 10.66
CA VAL A 659 10.57 -10.94 11.34
C VAL A 659 10.84 -11.46 12.77
N ALA A 660 10.00 -11.07 13.72
CA ALA A 660 10.01 -11.62 15.08
C ALA A 660 9.34 -13.00 15.10
N ILE A 661 9.96 -13.92 15.84
CA ILE A 661 9.47 -15.30 16.00
C ILE A 661 9.00 -15.54 17.43
N GLY A 662 8.03 -16.44 17.60
CA GLY A 662 7.46 -16.81 18.89
C GLY A 662 6.21 -17.67 18.71
N GLN A 663 5.16 -17.41 19.49
CA GLN A 663 3.90 -18.13 19.36
C GLN A 663 2.90 -17.41 18.45
N ALA A 664 1.98 -18.20 17.88
CA ALA A 664 0.87 -17.78 17.01
C ALA A 664 -0.38 -18.66 17.23
N VAL A 665 -0.69 -18.96 18.50
CA VAL A 665 -1.71 -19.94 18.92
C VAL A 665 -3.11 -19.68 18.35
N THR A 666 -3.43 -18.41 18.08
CA THR A 666 -4.69 -17.97 17.46
C THR A 666 -4.73 -18.27 15.97
N LEU A 667 -3.59 -18.25 15.26
CA LEU A 667 -3.52 -18.65 13.86
C LEU A 667 -3.35 -20.15 13.67
N ASP A 668 -2.88 -20.85 14.70
CA ASP A 668 -2.90 -22.30 14.72
C ASP A 668 -4.35 -22.81 14.69
N ASP A 669 -5.29 -22.12 15.35
CA ASP A 669 -6.72 -22.44 15.29
C ASP A 669 -7.32 -22.02 13.94
N PRO A 670 -7.77 -22.97 13.09
CA PRO A 670 -8.24 -22.65 11.75
C PRO A 670 -9.51 -21.78 11.72
N VAL A 671 -10.35 -21.85 12.76
CA VAL A 671 -11.59 -21.07 12.85
C VAL A 671 -11.27 -19.63 13.22
N TRP A 672 -10.39 -19.41 14.21
CA TRP A 672 -9.89 -18.07 14.53
C TRP A 672 -9.08 -17.46 13.40
N ARG A 673 -8.20 -18.25 12.78
CA ARG A 673 -7.43 -17.85 11.60
C ARG A 673 -8.33 -17.31 10.50
N GLU A 674 -9.39 -18.05 10.14
CA GLU A 674 -10.33 -17.61 9.10
C GLU A 674 -10.99 -16.28 9.48
N LEU A 675 -11.49 -16.16 10.71
CA LEU A 675 -12.13 -14.95 11.18
C LEU A 675 -11.20 -13.73 11.15
N LEU A 676 -9.96 -13.89 11.64
CA LEU A 676 -8.95 -12.81 11.67
C LEU A 676 -8.55 -12.37 10.26
N ILE A 677 -8.42 -13.30 9.30
CA ILE A 677 -8.15 -12.97 7.89
C ILE A 677 -9.34 -12.22 7.27
N LEU A 678 -10.58 -12.64 7.56
CA LEU A 678 -11.77 -11.96 7.08
C LEU A 678 -11.91 -10.55 7.68
N MET A 679 -11.55 -10.37 8.96
CA MET A 679 -11.55 -9.06 9.63
C MET A 679 -10.48 -8.13 9.05
N ALA A 680 -9.33 -8.67 8.63
CA ALA A 680 -8.25 -7.92 8.01
C ALA A 680 -8.60 -7.41 6.60
N ASP A 681 -9.55 -8.05 5.90
CA ASP A 681 -10.06 -7.56 4.62
C ASP A 681 -11.21 -6.56 4.80
N TRP A 682 -10.98 -5.31 4.40
CA TRP A 682 -12.01 -4.26 4.46
C TRP A 682 -13.12 -4.42 3.41
N LYS A 683 -12.93 -5.28 2.39
CA LYS A 683 -13.88 -5.53 1.31
C LYS A 683 -15.06 -6.39 1.79
N MET A 684 -15.84 -5.82 2.70
CA MET A 684 -16.93 -6.48 3.42
C MET A 684 -18.26 -6.38 2.66
N VAL A 685 -18.33 -7.04 1.50
CA VAL A 685 -19.56 -7.27 0.74
C VAL A 685 -20.53 -8.19 1.50
N PRO A 686 -21.82 -8.27 1.14
CA PRO A 686 -22.79 -9.11 1.85
C PRO A 686 -22.36 -10.57 2.02
N ALA A 687 -21.68 -11.15 1.01
CA ALA A 687 -21.18 -12.52 1.07
C ALA A 687 -20.03 -12.69 2.10
N SER A 688 -19.08 -11.75 2.18
CA SER A 688 -17.99 -11.82 3.14
C SER A 688 -18.46 -11.49 4.57
N LEU A 689 -19.38 -10.53 4.73
CA LEU A 689 -20.02 -10.27 6.03
C LEU A 689 -20.80 -11.48 6.53
N ALA A 690 -21.58 -12.13 5.66
CA ALA A 690 -22.29 -13.36 6.01
C ALA A 690 -21.30 -14.47 6.42
N LYS A 691 -20.14 -14.56 5.76
CA LYS A 691 -19.09 -15.50 6.13
C LYS A 691 -18.49 -15.20 7.50
N ILE A 692 -18.26 -13.91 7.82
CA ILE A 692 -17.81 -13.48 9.14
C ILE A 692 -18.82 -13.88 10.22
N LYS A 693 -20.11 -13.52 10.03
CA LYS A 693 -21.17 -13.79 11.02
C LYS A 693 -21.46 -15.28 11.23
N LYS A 694 -21.20 -16.12 10.21
CA LYS A 694 -21.37 -17.59 10.30
C LYS A 694 -20.15 -18.31 10.86
N ASN A 695 -19.02 -17.62 11.04
CA ASN A 695 -17.85 -18.24 11.63
C ASN A 695 -18.13 -18.60 13.10
N ALA A 696 -17.77 -19.82 13.51
CA ALA A 696 -18.12 -20.34 14.84
C ALA A 696 -17.52 -19.56 16.02
N ASN A 697 -16.53 -18.71 15.78
CA ASN A 697 -15.93 -17.85 16.80
C ASN A 697 -16.46 -16.41 16.80
N TYR A 698 -17.38 -16.03 15.89
CA TYR A 698 -17.91 -14.67 15.80
C TYR A 698 -18.58 -14.21 17.10
N ASP A 699 -19.44 -15.04 17.67
CA ASP A 699 -20.17 -14.73 18.91
C ASP A 699 -19.26 -14.68 20.15
N ARG A 700 -17.99 -15.09 20.01
CA ARG A 700 -16.96 -14.98 21.06
C ARG A 700 -16.23 -13.63 21.03
N LEU A 701 -16.41 -12.84 19.98
CA LEU A 701 -15.94 -11.45 19.94
C LEU A 701 -16.79 -10.61 20.89
N ASP A 702 -16.18 -9.61 21.55
CA ASP A 702 -16.96 -8.67 22.35
C ASP A 702 -17.93 -7.85 21.48
N SER A 703 -19.03 -7.37 22.08
CA SER A 703 -20.09 -6.67 21.35
C SER A 703 -19.59 -5.42 20.62
N LYS A 704 -18.62 -4.69 21.21
CA LYS A 704 -18.04 -3.49 20.58
C LYS A 704 -17.28 -3.85 19.31
N MET A 705 -16.61 -5.00 19.29
CA MET A 705 -15.91 -5.49 18.11
C MET A 705 -16.89 -5.97 17.03
N GLN A 706 -17.98 -6.63 17.41
CA GLN A 706 -19.05 -7.00 16.48
C GLN A 706 -19.69 -5.77 15.84
N ASP A 707 -20.01 -4.75 16.65
CA ASP A 707 -20.53 -3.46 16.19
C ASP A 707 -19.55 -2.76 15.24
N PHE A 708 -18.26 -2.78 15.57
CA PHE A 708 -17.23 -2.18 14.73
C PHE A 708 -17.06 -2.90 13.39
N ILE A 709 -17.16 -4.23 13.36
CA ILE A 709 -17.18 -5.01 12.10
C ILE A 709 -18.37 -4.60 11.25
N GLN A 710 -19.56 -4.47 11.85
CA GLN A 710 -20.76 -4.03 11.13
C GLN A 710 -20.58 -2.61 10.57
N ALA A 711 -20.07 -1.67 11.37
CA ALA A 711 -19.80 -0.30 10.94
C ALA A 711 -18.75 -0.24 9.80
N CYS A 712 -17.72 -1.10 9.82
CA CYS A 712 -16.78 -1.22 8.70
C CYS A 712 -17.44 -1.76 7.43
N SER A 713 -18.38 -2.70 7.57
CA SER A 713 -19.13 -3.24 6.43
C SER A 713 -20.09 -2.20 5.85
N ASP A 714 -20.80 -1.44 6.69
CA ASP A 714 -21.67 -0.35 6.26
C ASP A 714 -20.89 0.76 5.57
N TYR A 715 -19.67 1.05 6.06
CA TYR A 715 -18.76 1.94 5.36
C TYR A 715 -18.43 1.42 3.97
N TYR A 716 -17.99 0.17 3.82
CA TYR A 716 -17.62 -0.38 2.50
C TYR A 716 -18.80 -0.43 1.53
N MET A 717 -19.98 -0.88 1.97
CA MET A 717 -21.15 -1.04 1.11
C MET A 717 -21.80 0.30 0.75
N TYR A 718 -21.93 1.19 1.73
CA TYR A 718 -22.81 2.35 1.63
C TYR A 718 -22.10 3.71 1.75
N GLY A 719 -20.79 3.73 2.04
CA GLY A 719 -20.04 4.97 2.27
C GLY A 719 -20.37 5.66 3.59
N ILE A 720 -20.97 4.95 4.55
CA ILE A 720 -21.30 5.49 5.87
C ILE A 720 -20.05 5.41 6.76
N PHE A 721 -19.38 6.54 6.99
CA PHE A 721 -18.16 6.56 7.77
C PHE A 721 -18.41 6.20 9.25
N PRO A 722 -17.59 5.33 9.89
CA PRO A 722 -17.84 4.84 11.24
C PRO A 722 -17.33 5.82 12.31
N ASP A 723 -17.90 7.02 12.36
CA ASP A 723 -17.48 8.12 13.23
C ASP A 723 -17.41 7.76 14.71
N ALA A 724 -18.35 6.96 15.20
CA ALA A 724 -18.41 6.53 16.60
C ALA A 724 -17.19 5.70 17.03
N HIS A 725 -16.45 5.10 16.08
CA HIS A 725 -15.31 4.23 16.35
C HIS A 725 -13.96 4.88 16.00
N VAL A 726 -13.96 6.00 15.26
CA VAL A 726 -12.75 6.60 14.71
C VAL A 726 -12.53 7.99 15.31
N SER A 727 -11.47 8.13 16.11
CA SER A 727 -11.11 9.41 16.73
C SER A 727 -10.94 10.54 15.71
N SER A 728 -11.43 11.74 16.04
CA SER A 728 -11.20 12.97 15.27
C SER A 728 -9.88 13.65 15.61
N THR A 729 -9.22 13.24 16.70
CA THR A 729 -7.94 13.81 17.15
C THR A 729 -6.83 12.77 17.17
N PRO A 730 -5.58 13.15 16.87
CA PRO A 730 -4.42 12.26 17.01
C PRO A 730 -4.24 11.76 18.46
N PRO A 731 -3.74 10.53 18.67
CA PRO A 731 -3.33 10.06 19.98
C PRO A 731 -2.25 10.94 20.61
N PRO A 732 -2.13 11.00 21.95
CA PRO A 732 -1.12 11.84 22.63
C PRO A 732 0.34 11.59 22.24
N LEU A 733 0.65 10.40 21.71
CA LEU A 733 1.99 10.04 21.23
C LEU A 733 2.36 10.75 19.91
N VAL A 734 1.38 11.33 19.23
CA VAL A 734 1.55 12.08 17.98
C VAL A 734 1.74 13.55 18.31
N THR A 735 2.92 14.08 17.99
CA THR A 735 3.22 15.51 18.12
C THR A 735 2.76 16.22 16.85
N SER A 736 1.74 17.07 16.97
CA SER A 736 1.38 18.02 15.90
C SER A 736 2.00 19.37 16.20
N GLU A 737 2.85 19.84 15.30
CA GLU A 737 3.50 21.14 15.38
C GLU A 737 3.54 21.75 13.98
N LEU A 738 2.87 22.90 13.82
CA LEU A 738 2.78 23.60 12.55
C LEU A 738 4.03 24.43 12.29
N THR A 739 4.40 24.56 11.01
CA THR A 739 5.43 25.52 10.60
C THR A 739 4.99 26.95 10.86
N SER A 740 5.96 27.86 11.09
CA SER A 740 5.66 29.27 11.33
C SER A 740 4.87 29.92 10.18
N ALA A 741 5.14 29.49 8.94
CA ALA A 741 4.40 29.95 7.76
C ALA A 741 2.93 29.54 7.80
N ALA A 742 2.63 28.33 8.27
CA ALA A 742 1.26 27.84 8.40
C ALA A 742 0.52 28.51 9.56
N ILE A 743 1.18 28.77 10.69
CA ILE A 743 0.61 29.55 11.78
C ILE A 743 0.23 30.96 11.28
N ALA A 744 1.15 31.65 10.61
CA ALA A 744 0.89 32.97 10.05
C ALA A 744 -0.25 32.96 9.01
N ALA A 745 -0.35 31.90 8.19
CA ALA A 745 -1.45 31.74 7.25
C ALA A 745 -2.81 31.54 7.95
N GLN A 746 -2.84 30.77 9.04
CA GLN A 746 -4.05 30.58 9.86
C GLN A 746 -4.48 31.89 10.53
N GLU A 747 -3.54 32.63 11.13
CA GLU A 747 -3.82 33.93 11.75
C GLU A 747 -4.36 34.94 10.72
N LYS A 748 -3.76 34.98 9.53
CA LYS A 748 -4.25 35.84 8.43
C LYS A 748 -5.65 35.46 7.99
N ALA A 749 -5.92 34.17 7.77
CA ALA A 749 -7.24 33.70 7.37
C ALA A 749 -8.30 34.01 8.44
N GLN A 750 -7.95 33.87 9.72
CA GLN A 750 -8.82 34.21 10.84
C GLN A 750 -9.12 35.71 10.91
N ALA A 751 -8.11 36.56 10.70
CA ALA A 751 -8.28 38.00 10.65
C ALA A 751 -9.15 38.43 9.46
N GLU A 752 -8.99 37.80 8.29
CA GLU A 752 -9.83 38.05 7.11
C GLU A 752 -11.28 37.62 7.35
N TYR A 753 -11.52 36.47 8.00
CA TYR A 753 -12.85 36.02 8.39
C TYR A 753 -13.52 37.03 9.33
N TYR A 754 -12.85 37.45 10.41
CA TYR A 754 -13.40 38.44 11.33
C TYR A 754 -13.66 39.80 10.66
N LYS A 755 -12.81 40.19 9.70
CA LYS A 755 -13.04 41.39 8.89
C LYS A 755 -14.29 41.26 8.03
N GLN A 756 -14.51 40.11 7.39
CA GLN A 756 -15.72 39.85 6.58
C GLN A 756 -16.97 39.81 7.46
N GLU A 757 -16.94 39.16 8.62
CA GLU A 757 -18.06 39.14 9.56
C GLU A 757 -18.34 40.52 10.14
N ALA A 758 -17.32 41.31 10.47
CA ALA A 758 -17.49 42.70 10.90
C ALA A 758 -18.10 43.57 9.79
N GLN A 759 -17.68 43.38 8.53
CA GLN A 759 -18.28 44.07 7.38
C GLN A 759 -19.74 43.65 7.15
N LYS A 760 -20.07 42.36 7.28
CA LYS A 760 -21.46 41.88 7.22
C LYS A 760 -22.30 42.45 8.36
N ALA A 761 -21.78 42.46 9.58
CA ALA A 761 -22.45 43.03 10.73
C ALA A 761 -22.66 44.55 10.56
N GLN A 762 -21.66 45.26 10.05
CA GLN A 762 -21.77 46.70 9.75
C GLN A 762 -22.78 46.98 8.62
N MET A 763 -22.87 46.10 7.61
CA MET A 763 -23.90 46.17 6.58
C MET A 763 -25.31 45.84 7.11
N MET A 764 -25.44 44.91 8.07
CA MET A 764 -26.73 44.55 8.67
C MET A 764 -27.23 45.57 9.71
N TYR A 765 -26.35 46.18 10.50
CA TYR A 765 -26.73 46.98 11.67
C TYR A 765 -26.31 48.46 11.59
N GLY A 766 -25.52 48.87 10.60
CA GLY A 766 -25.01 50.24 10.45
C GLY A 766 -24.10 50.70 11.60
N ASN A 767 -23.85 52.01 11.73
CA ASN A 767 -23.09 52.59 12.84
C ASN A 767 -23.91 52.73 14.15
N LYS A 768 -24.90 51.84 14.37
CA LYS A 768 -25.71 51.88 15.58
C LYS A 768 -24.93 51.27 16.74
N THR A 769 -24.88 51.96 17.86
CA THR A 769 -24.34 51.44 19.11
C THR A 769 -25.23 50.30 19.64
N LEU A 770 -24.68 49.40 20.45
CA LEU A 770 -25.44 48.31 21.09
C LEU A 770 -26.71 48.83 21.82
N GLY A 771 -26.66 50.05 22.38
CA GLY A 771 -27.82 50.70 23.00
C GLY A 771 -28.95 51.09 22.04
N GLU A 772 -28.65 51.39 20.77
CA GLU A 772 -29.64 51.75 19.74
C GLU A 772 -30.28 50.52 19.09
N VAL A 773 -29.60 49.36 19.10
CA VAL A 773 -30.15 48.08 18.64
C VAL A 773 -31.19 47.54 19.64
N PHE A 774 -30.99 47.77 20.93
CA PHE A 774 -31.91 47.30 21.99
C PHE A 774 -33.08 48.25 22.30
N GLN A 775 -33.13 49.46 21.76
CA GLN A 775 -34.29 50.37 21.88
C GLN A 775 -35.47 50.01 20.95
N GLY A 776 -35.28 49.09 20.00
CA GLY A 776 -36.32 48.65 19.06
C GLY A 776 -37.03 47.34 19.46
N MET A 777 -36.66 46.70 20.58
CA MET A 777 -37.36 45.52 21.07
C MET A 777 -38.50 45.92 22.00
N PRO A 778 -39.74 45.41 21.79
CA PRO A 778 -40.86 45.72 22.68
C PRO A 778 -40.56 45.19 24.09
N ARG A 779 -40.89 46.00 25.11
CA ARG A 779 -40.88 45.58 26.51
C ARG A 779 -42.00 44.57 26.79
#